data_AF-A0A1E5R082-F1
#
_entry.id   AF-A0A1E5R082-F1
#
_cell.length_a   1.000
_cell.length_b   1.000
_cell.length_c   1.000
_cell.angle_alpha   90.00
_cell.angle_beta   90.00
_cell.angle_gamma   90.00
#
_symmetry.space_group_name_H-M   'P 1'
#
loop_
_entity.id
_entity.type
_entity.pdbx_description
1 polymer ?
#
loop_
_entity_poly.entity_id
_entity_poly.type
_entity_poly.pdbx_seq_one_letter_code
_entity_poly.pdbx_strand_id
1 'polypeptide(L)'
;MGLLDTIDKIENNKNDSSTTTQNPNDIGTRNVNINNDDFYYSKDMENISVRSIRPQSFLYTTLIKKFLGEKAEAITQILVSKQRVTLKALYSYLNSTEVPMDLPSIKRTLVSMIQLNLIKYYQDEIPKNFNPKLNNNKKFKQKIHYSLNDEGFNCLLFSGEMITTCTMYHSYMGKAAMELIDQIMTNCLQFGYLSINQIIMTVKNIDHPDIVEFGDEDYIKQCIEILIKDGWLVRTTPLDQCPPKDLWGLVYNREYYNIGQVDKTLSELKRKHQSVIKSKEKFNVLTSFSQGDIVKVSLDRLWKYKRVMHIAKLGESIHGIHIAKILNFCGDIVGNKQPTLRDPLKQCGLFDDANEKTAFYEESEYKDENTKGCSFDALDIQRFIKQRKIPINLSNVLINSIVEKNNAASSKRVKRENANLNDIQEENEEELDLDLDYSEANANGKRSIKDEDEDFDINTRASIPEINACLQLLSDDMQTIQFLKKTASGRYYFPFTELNKIIKQNVYDGLIESSLGVSSLRLLRCIRTNRLVTEKTLCTLVLLKDKDVRHIVSKLIKINAVEIQELPKASDRSAARTVFLYRIDEAHQYQYMEDNLCWNLANLINKIELLKEKNKVLLAKAEREDVVGKEEELLLSSELTQLKMINEREMSSYVRLNRLLSLWEVFQF
;
A
#
# COMPACT_ATOMS: atom_id res chain seq x y z
N MET A 1 -7.82 -32.14 10.92
CA MET A 1 -8.84 -31.97 9.81
C MET A 1 -8.14 -31.57 8.51
N GLY A 2 -7.85 -32.49 7.68
CA GLY A 2 -7.05 -32.39 6.44
C GLY A 2 -7.57 -31.27 5.51
N LEU A 3 -6.65 -30.31 5.06
CA LEU A 3 -6.88 -29.20 4.11
C LEU A 3 -7.84 -29.61 2.99
N LEU A 4 -7.95 -30.88 2.70
CA LEU A 4 -8.82 -31.38 1.61
C LEU A 4 -10.25 -31.59 2.13
N ASP A 5 -10.43 -31.90 3.41
CA ASP A 5 -11.76 -32.02 4.06
C ASP A 5 -12.41 -30.66 4.26
N THR A 6 -11.60 -29.60 4.52
CA THR A 6 -12.08 -28.21 4.61
C THR A 6 -12.42 -27.65 3.22
N ILE A 7 -11.61 -28.11 2.24
CA ILE A 7 -11.92 -27.70 0.85
C ILE A 7 -13.22 -28.38 0.39
N ASP A 8 -13.47 -29.66 0.79
CA ASP A 8 -14.66 -30.45 0.39
C ASP A 8 -15.92 -29.92 1.09
N LYS A 9 -15.87 -29.32 2.23
CA LYS A 9 -17.01 -28.68 2.93
C LYS A 9 -17.35 -27.33 2.27
N ILE A 10 -16.40 -26.76 1.65
CA ILE A 10 -16.58 -25.45 0.99
C ILE A 10 -17.01 -25.67 -0.47
N GLU A 11 -16.83 -26.81 -1.01
CA GLU A 11 -17.06 -27.23 -2.41
C GLU A 11 -18.45 -27.85 -2.55
N ASN A 12 -19.29 -28.47 -1.71
CA ASN A 12 -20.65 -29.02 -1.80
C ASN A 12 -21.69 -27.89 -1.84
N ASN A 13 -21.19 -26.72 -2.04
CA ASN A 13 -22.07 -25.55 -2.25
C ASN A 13 -21.89 -24.98 -3.66
N LYS A 14 -21.62 -25.78 -4.67
CA LYS A 14 -21.75 -24.95 -5.91
C LYS A 14 -21.31 -25.77 -7.12
N ASN A 15 -21.74 -27.06 -7.36
CA ASN A 15 -21.71 -27.82 -8.64
C ASN A 15 -22.33 -27.00 -9.77
N ASP A 16 -21.71 -26.06 -10.56
CA ASP A 16 -22.02 -26.10 -12.01
C ASP A 16 -21.00 -25.23 -12.76
N SER A 17 -19.88 -25.82 -13.28
CA SER A 17 -19.65 -25.65 -14.73
C SER A 17 -18.14 -25.71 -15.01
N SER A 18 -17.70 -26.97 -15.43
CA SER A 18 -16.67 -27.73 -16.16
C SER A 18 -16.27 -27.01 -17.47
N THR A 19 -14.99 -26.81 -17.68
CA THR A 19 -13.79 -27.53 -18.14
C THR A 19 -13.42 -27.01 -19.54
N THR A 20 -12.10 -26.65 -19.81
CA THR A 20 -10.81 -27.31 -20.09
C THR A 20 -10.37 -27.01 -21.51
N THR A 21 -9.23 -26.44 -21.68
CA THR A 21 -7.79 -26.46 -21.88
C THR A 21 -7.41 -27.37 -23.04
N GLN A 22 -6.35 -27.08 -23.79
CA GLN A 22 -4.97 -27.61 -23.75
C GLN A 22 -4.32 -27.49 -25.11
N ASN A 23 -3.06 -27.03 -25.18
CA ASN A 23 -1.61 -26.94 -25.36
C ASN A 23 -1.08 -28.08 -26.21
N PRO A 24 0.28 -28.13 -26.45
CA PRO A 24 1.62 -27.66 -26.07
C PRO A 24 2.71 -28.28 -26.93
N ASN A 25 3.87 -27.66 -26.92
CA ASN A 25 5.13 -28.27 -26.42
C ASN A 25 6.33 -27.47 -26.93
N ASP A 26 7.42 -27.20 -26.05
CA ASP A 26 8.59 -27.71 -25.32
C ASP A 26 9.88 -27.07 -25.85
N ILE A 27 10.87 -26.55 -25.01
CA ILE A 27 12.00 -27.06 -24.20
C ILE A 27 13.20 -26.11 -24.42
N GLY A 28 13.84 -25.53 -23.33
CA GLY A 28 15.03 -26.03 -22.59
C GLY A 28 16.12 -24.96 -22.54
N THR A 29 16.60 -24.50 -21.34
CA THR A 29 17.52 -24.61 -20.21
C THR A 29 18.83 -23.86 -20.50
N ARG A 30 19.40 -22.99 -19.58
CA ARG A 30 20.37 -23.11 -18.46
C ARG A 30 21.55 -22.17 -18.71
N ASN A 31 21.90 -21.28 -17.82
CA ASN A 31 22.69 -21.01 -16.60
C ASN A 31 24.12 -20.61 -16.97
N VAL A 32 24.72 -19.57 -16.42
CA VAL A 32 25.61 -19.37 -15.25
C VAL A 32 26.64 -18.30 -15.62
N ASN A 33 26.73 -17.25 -14.87
CA ASN A 33 27.61 -16.90 -13.73
C ASN A 33 28.77 -16.01 -14.21
N ILE A 34 29.01 -14.84 -13.68
CA ILE A 34 30.01 -14.42 -12.67
C ILE A 34 30.30 -12.93 -12.89
N ASN A 35 29.94 -12.06 -11.93
CA ASN A 35 30.66 -11.47 -10.78
C ASN A 35 31.71 -10.44 -11.25
N ASN A 36 31.52 -9.21 -10.85
CA ASN A 36 32.07 -8.45 -9.72
C ASN A 36 32.64 -7.12 -10.21
N ASP A 37 32.02 -6.02 -9.68
CA ASP A 37 32.28 -5.20 -8.48
C ASP A 37 33.11 -3.96 -8.85
N ASP A 38 32.41 -2.82 -8.57
CA ASP A 38 32.39 -1.94 -7.39
C ASP A 38 32.61 -0.49 -7.81
N PHE A 39 31.62 0.46 -7.39
CA PHE A 39 31.17 1.10 -6.14
C PHE A 39 32.06 2.30 -5.82
N TYR A 40 31.50 3.47 -5.45
CA TYR A 40 31.84 4.69 -4.69
C TYR A 40 31.10 4.68 -3.35
N TYR A 41 31.85 4.46 -2.20
CA TYR A 41 32.24 4.57 -0.78
C TYR A 41 31.83 5.90 -0.17
N SER A 42 30.83 6.01 0.76
CA SER A 42 30.61 6.75 2.02
C SER A 42 31.24 6.02 3.21
N LYS A 43 32.37 6.46 3.65
CA LYS A 43 33.30 6.37 4.80
C LYS A 43 32.54 6.27 6.13
N ASP A 44 31.52 5.40 6.32
CA ASP A 44 31.27 4.81 7.65
C ASP A 44 31.66 3.33 7.68
N MET A 45 32.83 2.95 7.78
CA MET A 45 33.44 1.59 7.86
C MET A 45 32.43 0.57 8.42
N GLU A 46 31.17 0.98 9.00
CA GLU A 46 30.12 0.05 9.50
C GLU A 46 28.94 -0.01 8.54
N ASN A 47 28.92 0.89 7.40
CA ASN A 47 27.78 0.88 6.44
C ASN A 47 28.15 0.16 5.14
N ILE A 48 29.45 -0.18 5.03
CA ILE A 48 29.76 -0.86 3.74
C ILE A 48 29.30 -2.32 3.81
N SER A 49 29.45 -2.88 5.05
CA SER A 49 29.01 -4.29 5.17
C SER A 49 27.51 -4.42 4.94
N VAL A 50 26.79 -3.33 5.22
CA VAL A 50 25.31 -3.41 5.12
C VAL A 50 24.87 -3.13 3.68
N ARG A 51 25.83 -2.60 2.83
CA ARG A 51 25.43 -2.24 1.44
C ARG A 51 25.33 -3.49 0.56
N SER A 52 25.98 -4.55 0.99
CA SER A 52 26.03 -5.74 0.12
C SER A 52 24.87 -6.70 0.44
N ILE A 53 24.07 -6.26 1.41
CA ILE A 53 23.00 -7.21 1.82
C ILE A 53 21.77 -6.94 0.95
N ARG A 54 21.12 -8.07 0.66
CA ARG A 54 19.86 -7.89 -0.09
C ARG A 54 18.84 -7.09 0.75
N PRO A 55 18.21 -6.10 0.10
CA PRO A 55 17.38 -5.12 0.83
C PRO A 55 16.20 -5.81 1.56
N GLN A 56 15.53 -6.70 0.87
CA GLN A 56 14.38 -7.36 1.52
C GLN A 56 14.84 -8.21 2.72
N SER A 57 15.87 -8.92 2.59
CA SER A 57 16.39 -9.73 3.72
C SER A 57 16.85 -8.83 4.88
N PHE A 58 17.43 -7.76 4.46
CA PHE A 58 17.93 -6.82 5.49
C PHE A 58 16.74 -6.21 6.26
N LEU A 59 15.72 -5.87 5.57
CA LEU A 59 14.56 -5.25 6.24
C LEU A 59 13.88 -6.25 7.17
N TYR A 60 13.63 -7.48 6.66
CA TYR A 60 12.92 -8.47 7.48
C TYR A 60 13.72 -8.86 8.72
N THR A 61 15.00 -8.99 8.55
CA THR A 61 15.82 -9.42 9.70
C THR A 61 15.92 -8.30 10.74
N THR A 62 16.02 -7.11 10.25
CA THR A 62 16.16 -5.98 11.22
C THR A 62 14.83 -5.75 11.93
N LEU A 63 13.78 -5.97 11.21
CA LEU A 63 12.45 -5.72 11.80
C LEU A 63 12.14 -6.78 12.86
N ILE A 64 12.46 -7.99 12.53
CA ILE A 64 12.12 -9.07 13.48
C ILE A 64 13.06 -9.01 14.69
N LYS A 65 14.20 -8.66 14.42
CA LYS A 65 15.12 -8.52 15.58
C LYS A 65 14.60 -7.47 16.56
N LYS A 66 14.00 -6.43 16.01
CA LYS A 66 13.46 -5.36 16.88
C LYS A 66 12.25 -5.85 17.67
N PHE A 67 11.39 -6.73 17.09
CA PHE A 67 10.14 -7.06 17.78
C PHE A 67 10.29 -8.36 18.57
N LEU A 68 11.00 -9.39 17.98
CA LEU A 68 10.95 -10.72 18.65
C LEU A 68 12.34 -11.12 19.16
N GLY A 69 13.40 -10.35 18.70
CA GLY A 69 14.74 -10.64 19.29
C GLY A 69 15.65 -11.38 18.30
N GLU A 70 16.85 -11.89 18.82
CA GLU A 70 17.96 -12.40 17.97
C GLU A 70 17.66 -13.84 17.51
N LYS A 71 16.90 -14.61 18.33
CA LYS A 71 16.59 -16.00 17.93
C LYS A 71 15.66 -16.03 16.71
N ALA A 72 14.66 -15.22 16.74
CA ALA A 72 13.73 -15.14 15.60
C ALA A 72 14.44 -14.60 14.35
N GLU A 73 15.39 -13.74 14.56
CA GLU A 73 16.15 -13.20 13.40
C GLU A 73 16.95 -14.30 12.69
N ALA A 74 17.52 -15.16 13.46
CA ALA A 74 18.31 -16.25 12.86
C ALA A 74 17.43 -17.18 12.00
N ILE A 75 16.22 -17.42 12.54
CA ILE A 75 15.32 -18.32 11.77
C ILE A 75 14.85 -17.61 10.49
N THR A 76 14.59 -16.36 10.58
CA THR A 76 14.12 -15.60 9.40
C THR A 76 15.22 -15.52 8.33
N GLN A 77 16.44 -15.32 8.77
CA GLN A 77 17.55 -15.26 7.80
C GLN A 77 17.67 -16.56 6.99
N ILE A 78 17.45 -17.64 7.67
CA ILE A 78 17.56 -18.93 6.95
C ILE A 78 16.35 -19.11 6.02
N LEU A 79 15.23 -18.71 6.54
CA LEU A 79 14.01 -18.94 5.73
C LEU A 79 14.01 -18.02 4.51
N VAL A 80 14.66 -16.85 4.66
CA VAL A 80 14.69 -15.94 3.49
C VAL A 80 15.66 -16.49 2.44
N SER A 81 16.70 -17.13 2.90
CA SER A 81 17.70 -17.65 1.95
C SER A 81 17.24 -18.94 1.28
N LYS A 82 16.50 -19.78 2.04
CA LYS A 82 16.21 -21.14 1.50
C LYS A 82 14.73 -21.23 1.12
N GLN A 83 13.88 -20.17 1.45
CA GLN A 83 12.44 -19.98 1.11
C GLN A 83 11.58 -21.08 1.75
N ARG A 84 12.00 -22.56 1.63
CA ARG A 84 11.19 -23.62 2.26
C ARG A 84 12.10 -24.53 3.09
N VAL A 85 11.60 -24.72 4.29
CA VAL A 85 12.51 -25.55 5.11
C VAL A 85 11.66 -26.39 6.07
N THR A 86 12.21 -27.68 6.37
CA THR A 86 11.58 -28.53 7.40
C THR A 86 12.22 -28.31 8.76
N LEU A 87 11.56 -28.84 9.76
CA LEU A 87 12.09 -28.59 11.11
C LEU A 87 13.47 -29.22 11.29
N LYS A 88 13.67 -30.38 10.74
CA LYS A 88 14.98 -31.06 10.86
C LYS A 88 16.08 -30.27 10.13
N ALA A 89 15.71 -29.86 8.98
CA ALA A 89 16.69 -29.08 8.19
C ALA A 89 16.99 -27.74 8.89
N LEU A 90 15.94 -27.19 9.44
CA LEU A 90 16.15 -25.89 10.13
C LEU A 90 17.09 -26.07 11.33
N TYR A 91 16.95 -27.12 12.02
CA TYR A 91 17.83 -27.40 13.16
C TYR A 91 19.29 -27.58 12.71
N SER A 92 19.48 -28.27 11.62
CA SER A 92 20.85 -28.47 11.12
C SER A 92 21.50 -27.16 10.67
N TYR A 93 20.74 -26.36 10.08
CA TYR A 93 21.30 -25.10 9.55
C TYR A 93 21.57 -24.11 10.70
N LEU A 94 20.73 -24.20 11.69
CA LEU A 94 20.88 -23.21 12.79
C LEU A 94 22.09 -23.56 13.66
N ASN A 95 22.42 -24.87 13.69
CA ASN A 95 23.61 -25.23 14.49
C ASN A 95 24.89 -24.64 13.88
N SER A 96 24.78 -24.27 12.65
CA SER A 96 25.99 -23.72 11.99
C SER A 96 26.00 -22.19 12.07
N THR A 97 24.99 -21.62 12.70
CA THR A 97 24.91 -20.14 12.73
C THR A 97 25.45 -19.63 14.06
N GLU A 98 25.54 -18.26 14.23
CA GLU A 98 26.17 -17.55 15.37
C GLU A 98 25.34 -17.74 16.65
N VAL A 99 24.01 -18.19 16.43
CA VAL A 99 23.17 -18.41 17.63
C VAL A 99 22.65 -19.85 17.60
N PRO A 100 23.43 -20.78 18.24
CA PRO A 100 22.91 -22.16 18.25
C PRO A 100 21.68 -22.30 19.15
N MET A 101 20.69 -23.02 18.54
CA MET A 101 19.42 -23.15 19.31
C MET A 101 19.07 -24.63 19.49
N ASP A 102 18.44 -24.88 20.66
CA ASP A 102 17.91 -26.24 20.90
C ASP A 102 16.57 -26.43 20.18
N LEU A 103 16.14 -27.70 20.04
CA LEU A 103 14.91 -28.00 19.26
C LEU A 103 13.67 -27.42 19.96
N PRO A 104 13.56 -27.47 21.26
CA PRO A 104 12.37 -26.89 21.90
C PRO A 104 12.33 -25.36 21.73
N SER A 105 13.47 -24.86 21.80
CA SER A 105 13.50 -23.39 21.63
C SER A 105 13.09 -22.97 20.21
N ILE A 106 13.47 -23.79 19.24
CA ILE A 106 13.11 -23.49 17.84
C ILE A 106 11.58 -23.64 17.68
N LYS A 107 11.03 -24.61 18.32
CA LYS A 107 9.57 -24.82 18.20
C LYS A 107 8.79 -23.67 18.85
N ARG A 108 9.31 -23.26 20.04
CA ARG A 108 8.62 -22.14 20.72
C ARG A 108 8.66 -20.87 19.88
N THR A 109 9.83 -20.65 19.29
CA THR A 109 9.95 -19.42 18.47
C THR A 109 9.09 -19.53 17.20
N LEU A 110 9.01 -20.75 16.63
CA LEU A 110 8.20 -20.93 15.40
C LEU A 110 6.73 -20.73 15.71
N VAL A 111 6.35 -21.20 16.87
CA VAL A 111 4.92 -21.07 17.20
C VAL A 111 4.60 -19.58 17.43
N SER A 112 5.52 -18.90 18.06
CA SER A 112 5.28 -17.46 18.25
C SER A 112 5.23 -16.72 16.90
N MET A 113 6.07 -17.09 15.99
CA MET A 113 6.09 -16.40 14.67
C MET A 113 4.85 -16.75 13.85
N ILE A 114 4.37 -17.98 14.02
CA ILE A 114 3.14 -18.36 13.29
C ILE A 114 1.96 -17.59 13.87
N GLN A 115 2.05 -17.40 15.21
CA GLN A 115 0.96 -16.66 15.86
C GLN A 115 0.88 -15.21 15.33
N LEU A 116 1.97 -14.60 14.95
CA LEU A 116 1.98 -13.20 14.44
C LEU A 116 1.84 -13.18 12.92
N ASN A 117 1.54 -14.35 12.34
CA ASN A 117 1.34 -14.51 10.88
C ASN A 117 2.60 -14.14 10.09
N LEU A 118 3.74 -14.46 10.67
CA LEU A 118 5.01 -14.17 9.94
C LEU A 118 5.43 -15.38 9.11
N ILE A 119 4.93 -16.58 9.55
CA ILE A 119 5.35 -17.81 8.86
C ILE A 119 4.07 -18.59 8.48
N LYS A 120 4.14 -19.08 7.23
CA LYS A 120 3.07 -20.02 6.82
C LYS A 120 3.61 -21.45 6.73
N TYR A 121 2.70 -22.37 6.97
CA TYR A 121 3.22 -23.76 6.90
C TYR A 121 2.30 -24.61 6.04
N TYR A 122 2.94 -25.60 5.47
CA TYR A 122 2.20 -26.53 4.60
C TYR A 122 2.55 -27.97 4.98
N GLN A 123 1.36 -28.68 5.11
CA GLN A 123 1.58 -30.11 5.44
C GLN A 123 1.34 -30.98 4.19
N ASP A 124 2.44 -31.75 3.84
CA ASP A 124 2.27 -32.65 2.67
C ASP A 124 1.14 -33.66 2.91
N GLU A 125 0.08 -33.64 1.98
CA GLU A 125 -0.99 -34.67 2.13
C GLU A 125 -0.54 -35.98 1.46
N ILE A 126 -0.88 -37.13 2.13
CA ILE A 126 -0.66 -38.49 1.58
C ILE A 126 -1.58 -38.68 0.36
N PRO A 127 -1.05 -38.92 -0.89
CA PRO A 127 -1.94 -39.24 -2.03
C PRO A 127 -2.90 -40.39 -1.69
N LYS A 128 -4.21 -40.14 -1.65
CA LYS A 128 -5.30 -41.10 -1.39
C LYS A 128 -5.01 -42.47 -2.02
N ASN A 129 -3.94 -42.62 -2.95
CA ASN A 129 -3.61 -43.94 -3.56
C ASN A 129 -2.35 -44.54 -2.94
N PHE A 130 -1.92 -44.00 -1.75
CA PHE A 130 -0.69 -44.52 -1.12
C PHE A 130 -1.09 -45.33 0.13
N ASN A 131 -1.45 -46.63 -0.08
CA ASN A 131 -1.57 -47.59 1.03
C ASN A 131 -0.27 -47.69 1.85
N PRO A 132 -0.17 -47.04 3.01
CA PRO A 132 1.01 -47.08 3.90
C PRO A 132 1.44 -48.52 4.20
N LYS A 133 0.60 -49.57 3.74
CA LYS A 133 0.93 -50.93 4.20
C LYS A 133 1.61 -51.72 3.09
N LEU A 134 1.93 -51.04 1.84
CA LEU A 134 2.45 -51.91 0.76
C LEU A 134 3.91 -51.57 0.49
N ASN A 135 4.60 -50.71 1.46
CA ASN A 135 6.06 -50.65 1.16
C ASN A 135 6.87 -50.92 2.43
N ASN A 136 6.95 -52.20 2.89
CA ASN A 136 8.02 -52.76 3.74
C ASN A 136 8.82 -51.67 4.45
N ASN A 137 8.31 -51.09 5.62
CA ASN A 137 8.91 -50.66 6.89
C ASN A 137 9.33 -49.20 6.84
N LYS A 138 8.68 -48.24 5.96
CA LYS A 138 9.02 -46.81 6.28
C LYS A 138 7.74 -45.99 6.35
N LYS A 139 6.95 -46.10 7.41
CA LYS A 139 5.82 -45.19 7.73
C LYS A 139 6.01 -43.81 7.10
N PHE A 140 5.47 -43.49 5.89
CA PHE A 140 5.45 -42.12 5.34
C PHE A 140 5.17 -41.09 6.44
N LYS A 141 6.29 -40.48 6.93
CA LYS A 141 6.17 -39.43 7.96
C LYS A 141 5.82 -38.08 7.30
N GLN A 142 4.62 -37.63 7.49
CA GLN A 142 4.15 -36.30 7.02
C GLN A 142 5.13 -35.20 7.42
N LYS A 143 5.69 -34.56 6.34
CA LYS A 143 6.67 -33.50 6.64
C LYS A 143 5.98 -32.12 6.53
N ILE A 144 6.30 -31.22 7.52
CA ILE A 144 5.74 -29.85 7.51
C ILE A 144 6.81 -28.88 6.99
N HIS A 145 6.31 -28.14 6.04
CA HIS A 145 7.25 -27.17 5.47
C HIS A 145 6.85 -25.76 5.90
N TYR A 146 7.93 -24.99 6.28
CA TYR A 146 7.67 -23.62 6.74
C TYR A 146 8.18 -22.62 5.70
N SER A 147 7.34 -21.57 5.50
CA SER A 147 7.74 -20.50 4.55
C SER A 147 7.39 -19.14 5.14
N LEU A 148 8.11 -18.15 4.60
CA LEU A 148 7.89 -16.79 5.13
C LEU A 148 6.70 -16.13 4.43
N ASN A 149 6.02 -15.34 5.29
CA ASN A 149 4.88 -14.59 4.74
C ASN A 149 5.19 -13.08 4.76
N ASP A 150 5.09 -12.46 3.57
CA ASP A 150 5.42 -11.02 3.45
C ASP A 150 4.35 -10.15 4.12
N GLU A 151 3.11 -10.61 4.14
CA GLU A 151 2.01 -9.80 4.70
C GLU A 151 2.21 -9.58 6.21
N GLY A 152 2.71 -10.61 6.84
CA GLY A 152 2.92 -10.46 8.30
C GLY A 152 3.98 -9.40 8.62
N PHE A 153 5.04 -9.39 7.79
CA PHE A 153 6.10 -8.39 8.04
C PHE A 153 5.60 -6.98 7.73
N ASN A 154 4.83 -6.90 6.69
CA ASN A 154 4.29 -5.57 6.36
C ASN A 154 3.31 -5.08 7.44
N CYS A 155 2.65 -6.03 8.08
CA CYS A 155 1.77 -5.63 9.18
C CYS A 155 2.57 -5.04 10.34
N LEU A 156 3.71 -5.63 10.54
CA LEU A 156 4.55 -5.07 11.63
C LEU A 156 5.12 -3.71 11.23
N LEU A 157 5.41 -3.61 9.99
CA LEU A 157 6.01 -2.35 9.54
C LEU A 157 4.98 -1.21 9.60
N PHE A 158 3.69 -1.57 9.31
CA PHE A 158 2.67 -0.49 9.23
C PHE A 158 1.83 -0.49 10.50
N SER A 159 2.32 -1.07 11.53
CA SER A 159 1.46 -1.25 12.73
C SER A 159 1.01 0.11 13.27
N GLY A 160 1.89 1.06 13.31
CA GLY A 160 1.53 2.40 13.84
C GLY A 160 0.50 3.10 12.97
N GLU A 161 0.73 2.98 11.70
CA GLU A 161 -0.19 3.67 10.75
C GLU A 161 -1.58 2.99 10.74
N MET A 162 -1.56 1.73 10.93
CA MET A 162 -2.87 1.02 10.92
C MET A 162 -3.72 1.46 12.10
N ILE A 163 -3.07 1.63 13.15
CA ILE A 163 -3.84 2.00 14.37
C ILE A 163 -4.36 3.44 14.22
N THR A 164 -3.50 4.30 13.70
CA THR A 164 -3.91 5.71 13.57
C THR A 164 -4.99 5.87 12.50
N THR A 165 -4.79 5.19 11.43
CA THR A 165 -5.78 5.34 10.34
C THR A 165 -7.14 4.76 10.75
N CYS A 166 -7.05 3.67 11.46
CA CYS A 166 -8.33 3.06 11.89
C CYS A 166 -9.05 3.98 12.88
N THR A 167 -8.31 4.56 13.74
CA THR A 167 -8.94 5.46 14.75
C THR A 167 -9.48 6.71 14.08
N MET A 168 -8.74 7.19 13.11
CA MET A 168 -9.19 8.42 12.43
C MET A 168 -10.45 8.13 11.60
N TYR A 169 -10.47 7.00 11.05
CA TYR A 169 -11.64 6.67 10.20
C TYR A 169 -12.91 6.58 11.06
N HIS A 170 -12.79 6.20 12.34
CA HIS A 170 -14.00 6.02 13.17
C HIS A 170 -14.12 7.18 14.18
N SER A 171 -13.55 8.29 13.84
CA SER A 171 -13.56 9.45 14.77
C SER A 171 -14.99 10.00 14.90
N TYR A 172 -15.92 9.69 14.07
CA TYR A 172 -17.29 10.22 14.13
C TYR A 172 -18.10 9.52 15.23
N MET A 173 -17.66 8.46 15.87
CA MET A 173 -18.43 7.68 16.86
C MET A 173 -18.19 8.24 18.26
N GLY A 174 -17.29 9.24 18.37
CA GLY A 174 -17.03 9.83 19.70
C GLY A 174 -15.65 9.43 20.23
N LYS A 175 -15.19 10.09 21.27
CA LYS A 175 -13.82 9.93 21.84
C LYS A 175 -13.69 8.57 22.54
N ALA A 176 -14.74 8.07 23.19
CA ALA A 176 -14.67 6.78 23.90
C ALA A 176 -14.49 5.61 22.91
N ALA A 177 -15.17 5.61 21.83
CA ALA A 177 -15.06 4.53 20.82
C ALA A 177 -13.68 4.57 20.13
N MET A 178 -13.20 5.72 20.01
CA MET A 178 -11.87 5.85 19.37
C MET A 178 -10.78 5.20 20.23
N GLU A 179 -10.81 5.51 21.46
CA GLU A 179 -9.77 4.93 22.34
C GLU A 179 -9.93 3.41 22.46
N LEU A 180 -11.21 3.02 22.45
CA LEU A 180 -11.44 1.55 22.52
C LEU A 180 -10.94 0.86 21.25
N ILE A 181 -11.21 1.42 20.08
CA ILE A 181 -10.76 0.80 18.81
C ILE A 181 -9.23 0.81 18.75
N ASP A 182 -8.65 1.89 19.23
CA ASP A 182 -7.17 1.93 19.26
C ASP A 182 -6.62 0.78 20.12
N GLN A 183 -7.28 0.50 21.17
CA GLN A 183 -6.80 -0.59 22.06
C GLN A 183 -7.03 -1.96 21.41
N ILE A 184 -8.24 -2.10 20.86
CA ILE A 184 -8.54 -3.41 20.22
C ILE A 184 -7.52 -3.68 19.11
N MET A 185 -7.23 -2.69 18.31
CA MET A 185 -6.28 -2.90 17.18
C MET A 185 -4.88 -3.17 17.71
N THR A 186 -4.50 -2.46 18.82
CA THR A 186 -3.16 -2.70 19.38
C THR A 186 -3.04 -4.15 19.89
N ASN A 187 -4.08 -4.61 20.53
CA ASN A 187 -4.04 -5.99 21.05
C ASN A 187 -4.01 -7.02 19.91
N CYS A 188 -4.79 -6.70 18.88
CA CYS A 188 -4.82 -7.69 17.77
C CYS A 188 -3.49 -7.71 17.02
N LEU A 189 -2.79 -6.58 16.93
CA LEU A 189 -1.51 -6.56 16.21
C LEU A 189 -0.40 -7.13 17.09
N GLN A 190 -0.55 -6.97 18.42
CA GLN A 190 0.52 -7.48 19.32
C GLN A 190 0.47 -9.01 19.42
N PHE A 191 -0.83 -9.53 19.43
CA PHE A 191 -0.90 -10.99 19.72
C PHE A 191 -1.22 -11.75 18.43
N GLY A 192 -1.53 -11.03 17.26
CA GLY A 192 -1.76 -11.65 15.93
C GLY A 192 -3.16 -12.30 15.86
N TYR A 193 -3.24 -13.69 15.93
CA TYR A 193 -4.53 -14.39 15.81
C TYR A 193 -5.19 -14.50 17.18
N LEU A 194 -6.34 -13.83 17.24
CA LEU A 194 -7.03 -13.87 18.54
C LEU A 194 -8.51 -14.19 18.34
N SER A 195 -9.02 -14.86 19.44
CA SER A 195 -10.48 -15.08 19.40
C SER A 195 -11.22 -13.85 19.93
N ILE A 196 -12.46 -13.75 19.60
CA ILE A 196 -13.23 -12.56 20.00
C ILE A 196 -13.34 -12.51 21.53
N ASN A 197 -13.40 -13.69 22.16
CA ASN A 197 -13.50 -13.72 23.64
C ASN A 197 -12.18 -13.27 24.30
N GLN A 198 -11.13 -13.66 23.64
CA GLN A 198 -9.82 -13.27 24.22
C GLN A 198 -9.62 -11.76 24.10
N ILE A 199 -10.17 -11.23 23.00
CA ILE A 199 -10.01 -9.77 22.83
C ILE A 199 -10.84 -9.05 23.92
N ILE A 200 -11.91 -9.56 24.23
CA ILE A 200 -12.78 -8.92 25.23
C ILE A 200 -12.13 -9.02 26.61
N MET A 201 -11.52 -10.12 26.82
CA MET A 201 -10.88 -10.30 28.14
C MET A 201 -9.68 -9.36 28.29
N THR A 202 -8.96 -9.16 27.23
CA THR A 202 -7.75 -8.32 27.32
C THR A 202 -8.14 -6.85 27.52
N VAL A 203 -9.22 -6.54 26.92
CA VAL A 203 -9.63 -5.13 27.02
C VAL A 203 -10.22 -4.88 28.41
N LYS A 204 -10.83 -5.84 29.02
CA LYS A 204 -11.45 -5.68 30.36
C LYS A 204 -10.38 -5.63 31.45
N ASN A 205 -9.30 -6.30 31.24
CA ASN A 205 -8.26 -6.38 32.28
C ASN A 205 -7.51 -5.05 32.42
N ILE A 206 -7.74 -4.11 31.50
CA ILE A 206 -6.97 -2.85 31.61
C ILE A 206 -7.88 -1.80 32.27
N ASP A 207 -7.77 -1.56 33.66
CA ASP A 207 -8.61 -0.60 34.42
C ASP A 207 -8.33 0.84 33.96
N HIS A 208 -9.24 1.35 33.02
CA HIS A 208 -9.07 2.81 32.76
C HIS A 208 -9.94 3.61 33.73
N PRO A 209 -9.32 4.40 34.62
CA PRO A 209 -9.95 5.21 35.68
C PRO A 209 -10.79 6.35 35.10
N ASP A 210 -10.98 6.55 33.62
CA ASP A 210 -11.62 7.79 33.14
C ASP A 210 -12.76 7.46 32.17
N ILE A 211 -13.13 6.04 31.91
CA ILE A 211 -14.23 5.87 30.92
C ILE A 211 -15.07 4.66 31.36
N VAL A 212 -16.15 4.79 32.10
CA VAL A 212 -17.13 3.85 32.69
C VAL A 212 -17.76 2.99 31.59
N GLU A 213 -17.63 3.36 30.20
CA GLU A 213 -18.26 2.63 29.08
C GLU A 213 -17.33 1.52 28.54
N PHE A 214 -16.09 1.40 29.07
CA PHE A 214 -15.14 0.35 28.64
C PHE A 214 -15.47 -0.97 29.33
N GLY A 215 -16.52 -0.94 30.24
CA GLY A 215 -16.85 -2.13 31.06
C GLY A 215 -18.04 -2.90 30.47
N ASP A 216 -18.80 -2.29 29.37
CA ASP A 216 -19.97 -3.04 28.83
C ASP A 216 -19.55 -3.97 27.69
N GLU A 217 -19.58 -5.22 27.96
CA GLU A 217 -19.20 -6.27 26.97
C GLU A 217 -19.96 -6.08 25.66
N ASP A 218 -21.13 -5.56 25.72
CA ASP A 218 -21.94 -5.40 24.50
C ASP A 218 -21.41 -4.26 23.63
N TYR A 219 -20.95 -3.31 24.26
CA TYR A 219 -20.37 -2.17 23.50
C TYR A 219 -19.06 -2.58 22.81
N ILE A 220 -18.21 -3.36 23.43
CA ILE A 220 -16.96 -3.85 22.80
C ILE A 220 -17.29 -4.77 21.62
N LYS A 221 -18.32 -5.55 21.81
CA LYS A 221 -18.69 -6.46 20.69
C LYS A 221 -19.23 -5.67 19.51
N GLN A 222 -19.95 -4.63 19.85
CA GLN A 222 -20.45 -3.79 18.73
C GLN A 222 -19.28 -3.16 17.96
N CYS A 223 -18.29 -2.70 18.67
CA CYS A 223 -17.14 -2.09 17.98
C CYS A 223 -16.38 -3.13 17.14
N ILE A 224 -16.32 -4.33 17.68
CA ILE A 224 -15.61 -5.38 16.92
C ILE A 224 -16.41 -5.72 15.65
N GLU A 225 -17.70 -5.71 15.82
CA GLU A 225 -18.52 -6.04 14.63
C GLU A 225 -18.39 -4.95 13.55
N ILE A 226 -18.29 -3.75 14.03
CA ILE A 226 -18.12 -2.66 13.04
C ILE A 226 -16.77 -2.80 12.34
N LEU A 227 -15.76 -3.20 13.11
CA LEU A 227 -14.43 -3.35 12.49
C LEU A 227 -14.43 -4.52 11.49
N ILE A 228 -15.22 -5.48 11.80
CA ILE A 228 -15.28 -6.63 10.87
C ILE A 228 -16.06 -6.23 9.62
N LYS A 229 -17.12 -5.41 9.87
CA LYS A 229 -17.91 -4.98 8.69
C LYS A 229 -17.07 -4.06 7.79
N ASP A 230 -16.22 -3.26 8.42
CA ASP A 230 -15.41 -2.31 7.63
C ASP A 230 -14.19 -3.00 7.03
N GLY A 231 -13.90 -4.28 7.52
CA GLY A 231 -12.86 -5.10 6.84
C GLY A 231 -11.50 -4.91 7.51
N TRP A 232 -11.44 -4.14 8.63
CA TRP A 232 -10.13 -4.00 9.33
C TRP A 232 -9.76 -5.29 10.05
N LEU A 233 -10.89 -6.06 10.45
CA LEU A 233 -10.67 -7.40 11.01
C LEU A 233 -11.36 -8.45 10.14
N VAL A 234 -10.57 -9.57 9.94
CA VAL A 234 -11.16 -10.62 9.09
C VAL A 234 -11.12 -11.94 9.87
N ARG A 235 -12.23 -12.63 9.66
CA ARG A 235 -12.23 -13.97 10.31
C ARG A 235 -11.35 -14.96 9.52
N THR A 236 -10.58 -15.72 10.35
CA THR A 236 -9.51 -16.51 9.69
C THR A 236 -10.02 -17.94 9.48
N THR A 237 -9.54 -18.49 8.33
CA THR A 237 -9.71 -19.92 8.03
C THR A 237 -8.35 -20.63 8.04
N PRO A 238 -8.41 -21.90 8.33
CA PRO A 238 -7.14 -22.64 8.37
C PRO A 238 -6.41 -22.57 7.01
N LEU A 239 -7.06 -22.16 5.96
CA LEU A 239 -6.43 -22.03 4.62
C LEU A 239 -5.54 -20.78 4.56
N ASP A 240 -5.79 -19.86 5.45
CA ASP A 240 -5.00 -18.63 5.43
C ASP A 240 -3.54 -18.89 5.84
N GLN A 241 -3.34 -19.99 6.52
CA GLN A 241 -1.96 -20.28 7.00
C GLN A 241 -1.19 -21.09 5.95
N CYS A 242 -1.90 -21.37 4.82
CA CYS A 242 -1.23 -22.09 3.73
C CYS A 242 -0.76 -21.08 2.66
N PRO A 243 0.53 -21.33 2.21
CA PRO A 243 0.99 -20.44 1.12
C PRO A 243 0.09 -20.57 -0.13
N PRO A 244 -0.14 -19.41 -0.76
CA PRO A 244 -1.07 -19.38 -1.90
C PRO A 244 -0.60 -20.27 -3.06
N LYS A 245 0.70 -20.35 -3.27
CA LYS A 245 1.21 -21.20 -4.38
C LYS A 245 0.87 -22.68 -4.12
N ASP A 246 0.98 -23.05 -2.95
CA ASP A 246 0.69 -24.47 -2.64
C ASP A 246 -0.81 -24.75 -2.65
N LEU A 247 -1.50 -23.78 -2.13
CA LEU A 247 -2.96 -23.96 -2.17
C LEU A 247 -3.46 -24.08 -3.62
N TRP A 248 -2.85 -23.27 -4.46
CA TRP A 248 -3.20 -23.36 -5.90
C TRP A 248 -2.83 -24.74 -6.47
N GLY A 249 -1.65 -25.19 -6.14
CA GLY A 249 -1.22 -26.52 -6.64
C GLY A 249 -2.19 -27.63 -6.20
N LEU A 250 -2.69 -27.44 -4.99
CA LEU A 250 -3.60 -28.49 -4.48
C LEU A 250 -4.94 -28.46 -5.24
N VAL A 251 -5.40 -27.23 -5.41
CA VAL A 251 -6.71 -27.09 -6.08
C VAL A 251 -6.57 -27.50 -7.56
N TYR A 252 -5.49 -27.12 -8.15
CA TYR A 252 -5.26 -27.47 -9.58
C TYR A 252 -5.16 -28.98 -9.77
N ASN A 253 -4.35 -29.64 -8.89
CA ASN A 253 -4.16 -31.11 -9.07
C ASN A 253 -5.48 -31.86 -8.85
N ARG A 254 -6.16 -31.32 -7.99
CA ARG A 254 -7.48 -31.96 -7.75
C ARG A 254 -8.38 -31.84 -8.99
N GLU A 255 -8.48 -30.64 -9.53
CA GLU A 255 -9.37 -30.44 -10.69
C GLU A 255 -8.81 -31.14 -11.95
N TYR A 256 -7.52 -31.14 -11.99
CA TYR A 256 -6.90 -31.84 -13.14
C TYR A 256 -7.25 -33.33 -13.12
N TYR A 257 -7.19 -33.93 -11.89
CA TYR A 257 -7.52 -35.37 -11.78
C TYR A 257 -9.02 -35.60 -12.02
N ASN A 258 -9.88 -34.71 -11.52
CA ASN A 258 -11.34 -34.88 -11.70
C ASN A 258 -11.72 -34.81 -13.18
N ILE A 259 -11.06 -33.92 -13.91
CA ILE A 259 -11.42 -33.77 -15.33
C ILE A 259 -10.88 -34.96 -16.13
N GLY A 260 -9.67 -35.42 -15.66
CA GLY A 260 -9.08 -36.60 -16.34
C GLY A 260 -9.92 -37.85 -16.13
N GLN A 261 -10.70 -37.92 -15.01
CA GLN A 261 -11.56 -39.11 -14.77
C GLN A 261 -12.84 -39.02 -15.60
N VAL A 262 -13.34 -37.77 -15.86
CA VAL A 262 -14.64 -37.58 -16.54
C VAL A 262 -14.43 -37.66 -18.06
N ASP A 263 -13.32 -37.15 -18.59
CA ASP A 263 -13.15 -37.14 -20.06
C ASP A 263 -11.72 -37.58 -20.41
N LYS A 264 -11.55 -38.88 -20.85
CA LYS A 264 -10.21 -39.47 -21.10
C LYS A 264 -9.76 -39.16 -22.53
N THR A 265 -10.73 -38.63 -23.43
CA THR A 265 -10.37 -38.42 -24.86
C THR A 265 -9.97 -36.96 -25.10
N LEU A 266 -10.02 -36.10 -24.03
CA LEU A 266 -9.69 -34.67 -24.20
C LEU A 266 -8.17 -34.50 -24.38
N SER A 267 -7.90 -33.62 -25.44
CA SER A 267 -6.47 -33.30 -25.64
C SER A 267 -5.84 -32.72 -24.35
N GLU A 268 -4.57 -32.94 -24.13
CA GLU A 268 -3.87 -32.53 -22.90
C GLU A 268 -3.89 -30.99 -22.75
N LEU A 269 -3.76 -30.30 -23.85
CA LEU A 269 -3.78 -28.82 -23.79
C LEU A 269 -5.17 -28.30 -23.35
N LYS A 270 -6.18 -28.87 -23.88
CA LYS A 270 -7.54 -28.45 -23.50
C LYS A 270 -7.83 -28.85 -22.02
N ARG A 271 -7.29 -29.97 -21.71
CA ARG A 271 -7.45 -30.41 -20.32
C ARG A 271 -6.76 -29.43 -19.35
N LYS A 272 -5.62 -29.02 -19.67
CA LYS A 272 -4.88 -28.03 -18.84
C LYS A 272 -5.61 -26.69 -18.79
N HIS A 273 -6.02 -26.23 -19.88
CA HIS A 273 -6.77 -24.95 -19.93
C HIS A 273 -8.05 -25.01 -19.11
N GLN A 274 -8.85 -26.03 -19.28
CA GLN A 274 -10.09 -26.17 -18.52
C GLN A 274 -9.82 -26.30 -17.02
N SER A 275 -8.75 -27.01 -16.69
CA SER A 275 -8.42 -27.16 -15.25
C SER A 275 -7.99 -25.83 -14.65
N VAL A 276 -7.35 -25.02 -15.47
CA VAL A 276 -6.87 -23.73 -14.94
C VAL A 276 -8.06 -22.80 -14.72
N ILE A 277 -8.97 -22.74 -15.61
CA ILE A 277 -10.13 -21.83 -15.50
C ILE A 277 -10.98 -22.24 -14.28
N LYS A 278 -11.21 -23.60 -14.18
CA LYS A 278 -12.03 -24.06 -13.03
C LYS A 278 -11.29 -23.85 -11.70
N SER A 279 -10.02 -24.07 -11.75
CA SER A 279 -9.25 -23.86 -10.50
C SER A 279 -9.21 -22.38 -10.12
N LYS A 280 -9.17 -21.50 -11.09
CA LYS A 280 -9.17 -20.05 -10.77
C LYS A 280 -10.49 -19.66 -10.09
N GLU A 281 -11.55 -20.12 -10.59
CA GLU A 281 -12.87 -19.79 -9.99
C GLU A 281 -12.96 -20.32 -8.55
N LYS A 282 -12.40 -21.54 -8.42
CA LYS A 282 -12.46 -22.12 -7.06
C LYS A 282 -11.49 -21.43 -6.11
N PHE A 283 -10.40 -21.10 -6.65
CA PHE A 283 -9.38 -20.44 -5.81
C PHE A 283 -9.90 -19.06 -5.35
N ASN A 284 -10.56 -18.33 -6.22
CA ASN A 284 -11.10 -17.02 -5.80
C ASN A 284 -12.18 -17.17 -4.73
N VAL A 285 -12.87 -18.25 -4.77
CA VAL A 285 -13.92 -18.47 -3.75
C VAL A 285 -13.26 -18.84 -2.41
N LEU A 286 -12.26 -19.60 -2.54
CA LEU A 286 -11.62 -20.06 -1.29
C LEU A 286 -10.87 -18.90 -0.61
N THR A 287 -10.36 -18.09 -1.42
CA THR A 287 -9.59 -16.97 -0.83
C THR A 287 -10.57 -15.93 -0.25
N SER A 288 -11.76 -15.84 -0.72
CA SER A 288 -12.72 -14.83 -0.21
C SER A 288 -13.54 -15.40 0.94
N PHE A 289 -13.38 -16.63 1.16
CA PHE A 289 -14.24 -17.24 2.21
C PHE A 289 -13.64 -16.95 3.58
N SER A 290 -14.48 -16.33 4.43
CA SER A 290 -13.99 -16.03 5.79
C SER A 290 -15.02 -16.49 6.83
N GLN A 291 -14.77 -17.69 7.39
CA GLN A 291 -15.68 -18.18 8.45
C GLN A 291 -14.85 -18.79 9.59
N GLY A 292 -15.00 -18.08 10.79
CA GLY A 292 -14.24 -18.64 11.94
C GLY A 292 -14.36 -17.73 13.16
N ASP A 293 -13.96 -18.35 14.32
CA ASP A 293 -14.05 -17.64 15.61
C ASP A 293 -12.77 -16.84 15.89
N ILE A 294 -11.74 -17.11 15.03
CA ILE A 294 -10.45 -16.40 15.23
C ILE A 294 -10.38 -15.23 14.23
N VAL A 295 -9.85 -14.09 14.79
CA VAL A 295 -9.81 -12.88 13.94
C VAL A 295 -8.36 -12.43 13.75
N LYS A 296 -8.16 -11.88 12.53
CA LYS A 296 -6.84 -11.29 12.25
C LYS A 296 -7.02 -9.91 11.61
N VAL A 297 -5.89 -9.16 11.74
CA VAL A 297 -5.96 -7.81 11.13
C VAL A 297 -5.61 -7.91 9.64
N SER A 298 -6.44 -7.18 8.88
CA SER A 298 -6.27 -7.28 7.42
C SER A 298 -5.41 -6.12 6.92
N LEU A 299 -4.34 -6.55 6.20
CA LEU A 299 -3.48 -5.52 5.55
C LEU A 299 -4.14 -4.99 4.27
N ASP A 300 -4.95 -5.80 3.73
CA ASP A 300 -5.58 -5.43 2.45
C ASP A 300 -6.44 -4.16 2.61
N ARG A 301 -7.07 -4.06 3.71
CA ARG A 301 -7.92 -2.85 3.90
C ARG A 301 -7.04 -1.59 4.00
N LEU A 302 -5.99 -1.70 4.65
CA LEU A 302 -5.09 -0.53 4.73
C LEU A 302 -4.56 -0.13 3.36
N TRP A 303 -4.22 -1.06 2.59
CA TRP A 303 -3.67 -0.74 1.25
C TRP A 303 -4.73 -0.06 0.40
N LYS A 304 -5.93 -0.53 0.56
CA LYS A 304 -7.01 0.12 -0.23
C LYS A 304 -7.20 1.57 0.22
N TYR A 305 -7.11 1.72 1.50
CA TYR A 305 -7.22 3.10 2.01
C TYR A 305 -6.05 3.97 1.52
N LYS A 306 -4.91 3.46 1.55
CA LYS A 306 -3.72 4.24 1.13
C LYS A 306 -3.73 4.52 -0.38
N ARG A 307 -4.19 3.54 -1.06
CA ARG A 307 -4.28 3.74 -2.52
C ARG A 307 -5.14 4.97 -2.83
N VAL A 308 -6.25 5.11 -2.20
CA VAL A 308 -7.14 6.25 -2.47
C VAL A 308 -6.50 7.54 -1.93
N MET A 309 -5.83 7.37 -0.83
CA MET A 309 -5.12 8.54 -0.27
C MET A 309 -4.08 9.08 -1.25
N HIS A 310 -3.33 8.15 -1.85
CA HIS A 310 -2.33 8.62 -2.82
C HIS A 310 -2.99 9.22 -4.07
N ILE A 311 -4.10 8.67 -4.41
CA ILE A 311 -4.80 9.23 -5.60
C ILE A 311 -5.33 10.63 -5.25
N ALA A 312 -5.81 10.75 -4.12
CA ALA A 312 -6.33 12.07 -3.71
C ALA A 312 -5.21 13.10 -3.60
N LYS A 313 -4.07 12.68 -3.09
CA LYS A 313 -2.93 13.61 -3.03
C LYS A 313 -2.49 14.06 -4.43
N LEU A 314 -2.55 13.07 -5.30
CA LEU A 314 -2.23 13.47 -6.70
C LEU A 314 -3.28 14.44 -7.23
N GLY A 315 -4.52 14.23 -6.85
CA GLY A 315 -5.59 15.17 -7.26
C GLY A 315 -5.42 16.55 -6.62
N GLU A 316 -4.86 16.55 -5.47
CA GLU A 316 -4.65 17.84 -4.78
C GLU A 316 -3.61 18.68 -5.52
N SER A 317 -2.58 18.06 -6.04
CA SER A 317 -1.54 18.83 -6.75
C SER A 317 -2.04 19.37 -8.08
N ILE A 318 -3.14 18.73 -8.62
CA ILE A 318 -3.55 19.13 -9.99
C ILE A 318 -4.78 20.04 -9.87
N HIS A 319 -5.80 19.64 -8.99
CA HIS A 319 -7.10 20.33 -9.06
C HIS A 319 -7.36 21.08 -7.76
N GLY A 320 -6.43 21.05 -6.75
CA GLY A 320 -6.57 21.82 -5.50
C GLY A 320 -7.05 20.95 -4.32
N ILE A 321 -7.23 21.52 -3.13
CA ILE A 321 -7.40 20.78 -1.85
C ILE A 321 -8.87 20.37 -1.71
N HIS A 322 -9.81 21.21 -2.18
CA HIS A 322 -11.24 20.88 -1.94
C HIS A 322 -11.69 19.71 -2.83
N ILE A 323 -11.22 19.67 -4.06
CA ILE A 323 -11.60 18.56 -4.97
C ILE A 323 -10.92 17.26 -4.49
N ALA A 324 -9.75 17.41 -3.98
CA ALA A 324 -9.07 16.20 -3.47
C ALA A 324 -9.82 15.62 -2.26
N LYS A 325 -10.35 16.52 -1.45
CA LYS A 325 -11.11 16.00 -0.30
C LYS A 325 -12.35 15.23 -0.77
N ILE A 326 -12.98 15.75 -1.85
CA ILE A 326 -14.15 15.02 -2.40
C ILE A 326 -13.71 13.65 -2.94
N LEU A 327 -12.54 13.66 -3.57
CA LEU A 327 -12.04 12.37 -4.06
C LEU A 327 -11.77 11.39 -2.92
N ASN A 328 -11.27 11.91 -1.78
CA ASN A 328 -11.06 11.02 -0.60
C ASN A 328 -12.39 10.49 -0.06
N PHE A 329 -13.41 11.38 -0.08
CA PHE A 329 -14.74 10.91 0.37
C PHE A 329 -15.27 9.81 -0.54
N CYS A 330 -15.01 10.05 -1.85
CA CYS A 330 -15.44 9.01 -2.79
C CYS A 330 -14.74 7.67 -2.50
N GLY A 331 -13.50 7.75 -2.18
CA GLY A 331 -12.76 6.51 -1.86
C GLY A 331 -13.29 5.87 -0.57
N ASP A 332 -13.65 6.69 0.43
CA ASP A 332 -14.16 6.13 1.70
C ASP A 332 -15.53 5.47 1.49
N ILE A 333 -16.30 6.00 0.54
CA ILE A 333 -17.61 5.38 0.27
C ILE A 333 -17.42 3.99 -0.35
N VAL A 334 -16.43 4.02 -1.26
CA VAL A 334 -16.18 2.70 -1.89
C VAL A 334 -15.57 1.74 -0.86
N GLY A 335 -14.77 2.29 0.10
CA GLY A 335 -14.25 1.60 1.29
C GLY A 335 -13.61 0.24 0.94
N ASN A 336 -14.21 -0.89 1.55
CA ASN A 336 -13.63 -2.26 1.49
C ASN A 336 -14.06 -2.98 0.21
N LYS A 337 -14.91 -2.42 -0.50
CA LYS A 337 -15.40 -3.15 -1.70
C LYS A 337 -14.47 -2.95 -2.89
N GLN A 338 -13.41 -2.22 -2.72
CA GLN A 338 -12.43 -2.04 -3.81
C GLN A 338 -11.70 -3.36 -4.12
N PRO A 339 -11.32 -3.46 -5.42
CA PRO A 339 -10.54 -4.66 -5.75
C PRO A 339 -9.20 -4.69 -4.99
N THR A 340 -8.88 -5.94 -4.71
CA THR A 340 -7.64 -6.09 -3.91
C THR A 340 -6.41 -5.73 -4.75
N LEU A 341 -5.39 -5.13 -4.07
CA LEU A 341 -4.16 -4.67 -4.76
C LEU A 341 -3.23 -5.85 -5.03
N ARG A 342 -3.27 -6.84 -4.08
CA ARG A 342 -2.39 -8.01 -4.30
C ARG A 342 -3.25 -9.28 -4.46
N ASP A 343 -3.27 -9.62 -5.74
CA ASP A 343 -4.04 -10.86 -5.98
C ASP A 343 -3.16 -12.10 -5.77
N PRO A 344 -3.69 -12.91 -4.86
CA PRO A 344 -2.91 -14.12 -4.53
C PRO A 344 -2.62 -14.95 -5.79
N LEU A 345 -3.29 -14.67 -6.85
CA LEU A 345 -3.09 -15.46 -8.07
C LEU A 345 -1.76 -15.09 -8.76
N LYS A 346 -1.28 -13.89 -8.53
CA LYS A 346 0.01 -13.50 -9.14
C LYS A 346 1.17 -14.31 -8.58
N GLN A 347 0.98 -14.89 -7.42
CA GLN A 347 2.09 -15.61 -6.75
C GLN A 347 2.06 -17.10 -7.10
N CYS A 348 1.10 -17.48 -7.94
CA CYS A 348 0.87 -18.93 -8.16
C CYS A 348 1.57 -19.39 -9.43
N GLY A 349 2.42 -18.36 -10.07
CA GLY A 349 3.28 -18.80 -11.19
C GLY A 349 2.47 -18.99 -12.49
N LEU A 350 1.22 -18.38 -12.58
CA LEU A 350 0.29 -18.55 -13.72
C LEU A 350 0.66 -17.57 -14.84
N PHE A 351 1.52 -16.65 -14.61
CA PHE A 351 1.67 -15.55 -15.59
C PHE A 351 2.88 -15.82 -16.49
N ASP A 352 3.36 -17.04 -16.49
CA ASP A 352 4.42 -17.35 -17.47
C ASP A 352 3.88 -17.35 -18.90
N ASP A 353 2.53 -17.52 -19.02
CA ASP A 353 1.88 -17.42 -20.34
C ASP A 353 1.38 -15.99 -20.59
N ALA A 354 1.77 -15.41 -21.73
CA ALA A 354 1.43 -13.99 -22.03
C ALA A 354 -0.09 -13.82 -22.14
N ASN A 355 -0.77 -14.84 -22.72
CA ASN A 355 -2.24 -14.72 -22.86
C ASN A 355 -2.94 -14.67 -21.49
N GLU A 356 -2.39 -15.45 -20.58
CA GLU A 356 -2.99 -15.44 -19.23
C GLU A 356 -2.74 -14.09 -18.52
N LYS A 357 -1.56 -13.60 -18.78
CA LYS A 357 -1.27 -12.27 -18.18
C LYS A 357 -2.21 -11.19 -18.72
N THR A 358 -2.46 -11.21 -20.01
CA THR A 358 -3.38 -10.22 -20.59
C THR A 358 -4.81 -10.44 -20.08
N ALA A 359 -5.18 -11.70 -20.03
CA ALA A 359 -6.54 -11.99 -19.53
C ALA A 359 -6.70 -11.51 -18.09
N PHE A 360 -5.65 -11.63 -17.38
CA PHE A 360 -5.72 -11.19 -15.97
C PHE A 360 -5.91 -9.67 -15.89
N TYR A 361 -5.17 -8.94 -16.73
CA TYR A 361 -5.33 -7.47 -16.69
C TYR A 361 -6.73 -7.05 -17.15
N GLU A 362 -7.25 -7.77 -18.08
CA GLU A 362 -8.60 -7.44 -18.55
C GLU A 362 -9.64 -7.74 -17.46
N GLU A 363 -9.38 -8.84 -16.75
CA GLU A 363 -10.31 -9.17 -15.66
C GLU A 363 -10.23 -8.11 -14.54
N SER A 364 -9.00 -7.68 -14.28
CA SER A 364 -8.86 -6.64 -13.24
C SER A 364 -9.56 -5.34 -13.65
N GLU A 365 -9.49 -5.02 -14.92
CA GLU A 365 -10.18 -3.79 -15.40
C GLU A 365 -11.70 -3.95 -15.33
N TYR A 366 -12.03 -5.19 -15.67
CA TYR A 366 -13.48 -5.44 -15.59
C TYR A 366 -13.96 -5.34 -14.14
N LYS A 367 -13.15 -5.74 -13.15
CA LYS A 367 -13.54 -5.71 -11.72
C LYS A 367 -13.61 -4.26 -11.22
N ASP A 368 -12.85 -3.43 -11.83
CA ASP A 368 -12.89 -2.02 -11.36
C ASP A 368 -14.27 -1.41 -11.60
N GLU A 369 -14.97 -1.85 -12.66
CA GLU A 369 -16.26 -1.22 -13.03
C GLU A 369 -17.45 -2.04 -12.48
N ASN A 370 -17.28 -3.39 -12.44
CA ASN A 370 -18.50 -4.22 -12.27
C ASN A 370 -18.55 -4.77 -10.84
N THR A 371 -17.63 -4.34 -10.05
CA THR A 371 -17.74 -4.83 -8.66
C THR A 371 -18.88 -4.08 -7.95
N LYS A 372 -19.71 -4.87 -7.34
CA LYS A 372 -20.90 -4.27 -6.68
C LYS A 372 -20.46 -3.34 -5.53
N GLY A 373 -20.96 -2.04 -5.58
CA GLY A 373 -20.67 -1.12 -4.45
C GLY A 373 -19.48 -0.19 -4.75
N CYS A 374 -18.84 -0.44 -5.92
CA CYS A 374 -17.65 0.38 -6.26
C CYS A 374 -18.09 1.59 -7.11
N SER A 375 -19.38 1.57 -7.49
CA SER A 375 -19.86 2.75 -8.25
C SER A 375 -20.71 3.64 -7.33
N PHE A 376 -20.54 4.93 -7.53
CA PHE A 376 -21.29 5.83 -6.63
C PHE A 376 -21.79 7.04 -7.41
N ASP A 377 -22.82 7.78 -6.67
CA ASP A 377 -23.39 8.98 -7.30
C ASP A 377 -23.24 10.18 -6.36
N ALA A 378 -23.58 11.31 -6.88
CA ALA A 378 -23.42 12.56 -6.09
C ALA A 378 -24.30 12.53 -4.83
N LEU A 379 -25.38 11.75 -4.89
CA LEU A 379 -26.27 11.66 -3.70
C LEU A 379 -25.60 10.87 -2.57
N ASP A 380 -24.93 9.90 -3.00
CA ASP A 380 -24.22 9.08 -1.98
C ASP A 380 -23.16 9.91 -1.25
N ILE A 381 -22.58 10.80 -1.93
CA ILE A 381 -21.52 11.63 -1.30
C ILE A 381 -22.16 12.63 -0.34
N GLN A 382 -23.22 13.15 -0.77
CA GLN A 382 -23.90 14.12 0.10
C GLN A 382 -24.38 13.45 1.40
N ARG A 383 -24.92 12.24 1.24
CA ARG A 383 -25.33 11.50 2.45
C ARG A 383 -24.13 11.24 3.36
N PHE A 384 -23.03 10.92 2.68
CA PHE A 384 -21.81 10.64 3.49
C PHE A 384 -21.35 11.91 4.22
N ILE A 385 -21.43 13.01 3.64
CA ILE A 385 -20.97 14.27 4.26
C ILE A 385 -21.91 14.64 5.41
N LYS A 386 -23.17 14.34 5.23
CA LYS A 386 -24.14 14.66 6.30
C LYS A 386 -23.95 13.73 7.50
N GLN A 387 -23.68 12.51 7.22
CA GLN A 387 -23.53 11.52 8.30
C GLN A 387 -22.27 11.80 9.13
N ARG A 388 -21.28 12.33 8.53
CA ARG A 388 -19.99 12.46 9.25
C ARG A 388 -19.80 13.90 9.71
N LYS A 389 -20.83 14.79 9.51
CA LYS A 389 -20.84 16.20 9.93
C LYS A 389 -19.53 16.91 9.55
N ILE A 390 -19.03 16.78 8.27
CA ILE A 390 -17.75 17.42 7.88
C ILE A 390 -18.08 18.72 7.13
N PRO A 391 -17.63 19.92 7.66
CA PRO A 391 -17.93 21.19 6.99
C PRO A 391 -17.12 21.36 5.70
N ILE A 392 -17.84 21.36 4.51
CA ILE A 392 -17.04 21.66 3.30
C ILE A 392 -17.68 22.84 2.58
N ASN A 393 -16.82 23.84 2.26
CA ASN A 393 -17.32 24.96 1.43
C ASN A 393 -16.87 24.79 -0.03
N LEU A 394 -17.72 24.39 -0.93
CA LEU A 394 -17.38 24.12 -2.35
C LEU A 394 -17.74 25.33 -3.21
N SER A 395 -18.13 26.50 -2.57
CA SER A 395 -18.68 27.67 -3.30
C SER A 395 -17.55 28.46 -3.97
N ASN A 396 -16.24 28.17 -3.63
CA ASN A 396 -15.14 28.95 -4.23
C ASN A 396 -14.41 28.14 -5.31
N VAL A 397 -14.85 26.85 -5.60
CA VAL A 397 -14.04 25.94 -6.46
C VAL A 397 -14.62 25.96 -7.88
N LEU A 398 -15.93 26.57 -8.08
CA LEU A 398 -16.52 26.49 -9.44
C LEU A 398 -16.84 27.90 -9.94
N ILE A 399 -16.07 29.01 -9.46
CA ILE A 399 -16.43 30.40 -9.81
C ILE A 399 -16.05 30.66 -11.27
N ASN A 400 -16.19 29.61 -12.17
CA ASN A 400 -16.15 30.10 -13.57
C ASN A 400 -17.22 29.40 -14.41
N SER A 401 -18.31 28.86 -13.76
CA SER A 401 -19.31 28.34 -14.73
C SER A 401 -20.70 28.80 -14.31
N ILE A 402 -20.79 29.63 -13.21
CA ILE A 402 -22.20 29.96 -12.86
C ILE A 402 -22.43 31.44 -13.13
N VAL A 403 -21.36 32.18 -13.69
CA VAL A 403 -21.69 33.61 -13.92
C VAL A 403 -22.14 33.77 -15.39
N GLU A 404 -22.37 32.57 -16.13
CA GLU A 404 -22.87 32.87 -17.50
C GLU A 404 -24.33 32.44 -17.63
N LYS A 405 -24.97 32.03 -16.44
CA LYS A 405 -26.38 31.63 -16.69
C LYS A 405 -27.31 32.49 -15.82
N ASN A 406 -26.70 33.60 -15.13
CA ASN A 406 -27.67 34.41 -14.34
C ASN A 406 -27.75 35.82 -14.91
N ASN A 407 -27.18 35.98 -16.23
CA ASN A 407 -27.51 37.32 -16.76
C ASN A 407 -28.45 37.18 -17.97
N ALA A 408 -29.33 36.18 -17.96
CA ALA A 408 -30.38 36.26 -19.01
C ALA A 408 -31.76 36.29 -18.34
N ALA A 409 -32.01 37.26 -17.55
CA ALA A 409 -33.45 37.64 -17.46
C ALA A 409 -33.59 38.90 -16.60
N SER A 410 -33.60 40.05 -17.24
CA SER A 410 -34.69 41.06 -17.20
C SER A 410 -34.20 42.37 -17.80
N SER A 411 -34.20 42.42 -19.13
CA SER A 411 -34.51 43.55 -20.05
C SER A 411 -35.66 44.40 -19.51
N LYS A 412 -35.33 45.46 -18.71
CA LYS A 412 -36.17 46.69 -18.76
C LYS A 412 -35.35 47.84 -19.34
N ARG A 413 -35.44 48.07 -20.63
CA ARG A 413 -35.60 49.18 -21.60
C ARG A 413 -35.43 50.54 -20.92
N VAL A 414 -34.17 51.09 -20.99
CA VAL A 414 -34.12 52.57 -20.91
C VAL A 414 -33.22 53.07 -22.06
N LYS A 415 -33.84 53.58 -23.16
CA LYS A 415 -33.84 54.69 -24.15
C LYS A 415 -32.53 55.50 -24.09
N ARG A 416 -31.66 55.28 -25.02
CA ARG A 416 -30.50 55.94 -25.66
C ARG A 416 -30.87 57.34 -26.16
N GLU A 417 -30.40 58.40 -25.46
CA GLU A 417 -30.07 59.65 -26.19
C GLU A 417 -28.55 59.88 -26.18
N ASN A 418 -27.93 59.78 -27.32
CA ASN A 418 -26.95 60.44 -28.21
C ASN A 418 -26.41 61.74 -27.61
N ALA A 419 -25.16 61.72 -27.13
CA ALA A 419 -24.33 62.93 -27.36
C ALA A 419 -22.85 62.53 -27.48
N ASN A 420 -22.36 62.46 -28.71
CA ASN A 420 -21.16 62.96 -29.41
C ASN A 420 -20.36 63.96 -28.57
N LEU A 421 -19.03 63.75 -28.44
CA LEU A 421 -17.71 64.12 -28.99
C LEU A 421 -17.00 65.07 -28.02
N ASN A 422 -15.89 64.67 -27.41
CA ASN A 422 -14.53 65.21 -27.63
C ASN A 422 -13.86 65.48 -26.28
N ASP A 423 -12.87 64.69 -25.93
CA ASP A 423 -11.55 65.30 -25.66
C ASP A 423 -10.72 64.35 -24.79
N ILE A 424 -9.83 63.59 -25.44
CA ILE A 424 -8.36 63.40 -25.38
C ILE A 424 -7.75 64.29 -24.27
N GLN A 425 -7.21 63.61 -23.23
CA GLN A 425 -5.82 63.91 -22.82
C GLN A 425 -5.47 63.06 -21.59
N GLU A 426 -4.55 62.12 -21.81
CA GLU A 426 -3.13 61.81 -21.51
C GLU A 426 -2.77 62.23 -20.09
N GLU A 427 -2.32 61.28 -19.31
CA GLU A 427 -0.98 60.99 -18.75
C GLU A 427 -1.04 61.02 -17.22
N ASN A 428 -0.62 59.88 -16.64
CA ASN A 428 0.62 59.44 -15.98
C ASN A 428 0.51 59.63 -14.46
N GLU A 429 0.76 58.55 -13.73
CA GLU A 429 1.93 58.22 -12.88
C GLU A 429 1.54 58.30 -11.40
N GLU A 430 1.49 57.19 -10.74
CA GLU A 430 2.20 56.52 -9.64
C GLU A 430 2.03 57.28 -8.31
N GLU A 431 1.50 56.57 -7.28
CA GLU A 431 2.26 56.44 -6.02
C GLU A 431 1.29 56.06 -4.88
N LEU A 432 1.34 54.83 -4.49
CA LEU A 432 1.53 54.10 -3.23
C LEU A 432 1.81 55.06 -2.06
N ASP A 433 0.76 55.22 -1.22
CA ASP A 433 1.13 55.39 0.22
C ASP A 433 -0.01 54.85 1.10
N LEU A 434 0.20 53.67 1.64
CA LEU A 434 0.08 53.00 2.95
C LEU A 434 0.32 53.98 4.11
N ASP A 435 -0.81 54.33 4.85
CA ASP A 435 -0.65 54.53 6.30
C ASP A 435 -1.98 54.27 7.01
N LEU A 436 -2.13 53.12 7.65
CA LEU A 436 -2.48 52.54 8.96
C LEU A 436 -2.34 53.58 10.09
N ASP A 437 -3.49 53.97 10.72
CA ASP A 437 -3.54 54.11 12.20
C ASP A 437 -5.01 54.32 12.63
N TYR A 438 -5.47 53.31 13.43
CA TYR A 438 -6.04 52.91 14.73
C TYR A 438 -6.37 54.14 15.60
N SER A 439 -7.66 54.32 15.92
CA SER A 439 -8.19 54.42 17.30
C SER A 439 -9.58 55.07 17.26
N GLU A 440 -10.59 54.26 17.70
CA GLU A 440 -11.44 53.99 18.87
C GLU A 440 -12.30 55.21 19.22
N ALA A 441 -13.60 55.06 19.15
CA ALA A 441 -14.64 54.98 20.21
C ALA A 441 -15.61 56.16 20.06
N ASN A 442 -16.86 55.80 19.75
CA ASN A 442 -17.97 56.22 20.62
C ASN A 442 -19.30 55.66 20.09
N ALA A 443 -19.82 54.59 20.81
CA ALA A 443 -20.89 54.28 21.80
C ALA A 443 -22.14 55.12 21.55
N ASN A 444 -23.26 54.41 21.12
CA ASN A 444 -24.52 54.10 21.83
C ASN A 444 -25.72 54.29 20.91
N GLY A 445 -26.47 53.15 20.62
CA GLY A 445 -27.76 52.82 21.29
C GLY A 445 -28.76 52.27 20.27
N LYS A 446 -29.01 50.87 20.28
CA LYS A 446 -30.25 50.25 20.83
C LYS A 446 -30.55 48.96 20.06
N ARG A 447 -30.07 47.84 20.66
CA ARG A 447 -30.35 46.40 20.84
C ARG A 447 -31.80 46.16 21.26
N SER A 448 -32.61 45.70 20.25
CA SER A 448 -33.73 44.78 20.54
C SER A 448 -33.35 43.34 20.15
N ILE A 449 -32.94 42.49 21.12
CA ILE A 449 -32.98 41.10 21.60
C ILE A 449 -34.31 40.44 21.23
N LYS A 450 -34.30 39.76 19.98
CA LYS A 450 -35.25 38.66 19.75
C LYS A 450 -34.49 37.37 19.41
N ASP A 451 -34.24 36.45 20.43
CA ASP A 451 -34.55 35.03 20.71
C ASP A 451 -33.83 34.11 19.71
N GLU A 452 -32.60 33.84 19.89
CA GLU A 452 -31.60 32.76 19.72
C GLU A 452 -32.22 31.37 19.96
N ASP A 453 -33.05 30.95 18.97
CA ASP A 453 -33.20 29.48 18.79
C ASP A 453 -33.14 29.14 17.29
N GLU A 454 -31.92 28.71 16.76
CA GLU A 454 -31.66 27.53 15.90
C GLU A 454 -31.58 27.96 14.43
N ASP A 455 -30.62 28.81 14.06
CA ASP A 455 -30.36 28.71 12.60
C ASP A 455 -28.90 28.33 12.35
N PHE A 456 -28.40 27.18 12.87
CA PHE A 456 -27.28 26.42 12.26
C PHE A 456 -27.20 26.68 10.76
N ASP A 457 -26.76 27.82 10.25
CA ASP A 457 -26.02 28.34 9.08
C ASP A 457 -26.12 27.39 7.89
N ILE A 458 -27.06 27.26 7.02
CA ILE A 458 -27.42 26.91 5.63
C ILE A 458 -26.27 27.26 4.69
N ASN A 459 -25.03 27.72 5.17
CA ASN A 459 -23.92 28.08 4.26
C ASN A 459 -22.76 27.09 4.38
N THR A 460 -23.04 25.85 4.96
CA THR A 460 -21.95 24.86 5.09
C THR A 460 -22.35 23.56 4.39
N ARG A 461 -23.46 23.61 3.40
CA ARG A 461 -23.81 22.29 2.83
C ARG A 461 -23.40 22.24 1.35
N ALA A 462 -22.30 21.46 1.05
CA ALA A 462 -22.00 21.18 -0.38
C ALA A 462 -23.27 20.80 -1.15
N SER A 463 -23.80 21.72 -2.02
CA SER A 463 -25.00 21.45 -2.86
C SER A 463 -24.71 20.38 -3.92
N ILE A 464 -25.72 19.50 -4.19
CA ILE A 464 -25.62 18.35 -5.13
C ILE A 464 -25.11 18.83 -6.49
N PRO A 465 -25.46 19.98 -6.95
CA PRO A 465 -24.96 20.42 -8.25
C PRO A 465 -23.45 20.74 -8.20
N GLU A 466 -23.02 21.25 -7.08
CA GLU A 466 -21.58 21.54 -6.94
C GLU A 466 -20.74 20.26 -6.91
N ILE A 467 -21.33 19.29 -6.27
CA ILE A 467 -20.63 17.98 -6.21
C ILE A 467 -20.63 17.34 -7.61
N ASN A 468 -21.71 17.46 -8.28
CA ASN A 468 -21.77 16.89 -9.65
C ASN A 468 -20.81 17.62 -10.59
N ALA A 469 -20.74 18.89 -10.42
CA ALA A 469 -19.77 19.63 -11.26
C ALA A 469 -18.34 19.14 -10.99
N CYS A 470 -18.02 18.88 -9.71
CA CYS A 470 -16.67 18.38 -9.38
C CYS A 470 -16.44 16.98 -9.96
N LEU A 471 -17.43 16.19 -9.86
CA LEU A 471 -17.28 14.82 -10.39
C LEU A 471 -17.11 14.85 -11.92
N GLN A 472 -17.79 15.76 -12.50
CA GLN A 472 -17.62 15.84 -13.96
C GLN A 472 -16.21 16.33 -14.32
N LEU A 473 -15.75 17.25 -13.55
CA LEU A 473 -14.37 17.71 -13.80
C LEU A 473 -13.36 16.56 -13.65
N LEU A 474 -13.63 15.70 -12.68
CA LEU A 474 -12.68 14.60 -12.42
C LEU A 474 -12.84 13.50 -13.47
N SER A 475 -13.93 13.51 -14.15
CA SER A 475 -14.18 12.45 -15.15
C SER A 475 -13.91 12.95 -16.56
N ASP A 476 -13.41 14.13 -16.68
CA ASP A 476 -13.25 14.72 -18.03
C ASP A 476 -12.12 14.00 -18.79
N ASP A 477 -12.51 13.67 -20.10
CA ASP A 477 -11.56 12.92 -20.96
C ASP A 477 -10.44 13.83 -21.47
N MET A 478 -10.62 15.16 -21.35
CA MET A 478 -9.60 16.09 -21.91
C MET A 478 -8.46 16.30 -20.91
N GLN A 479 -8.63 15.79 -19.73
CA GLN A 479 -7.52 15.92 -18.75
C GLN A 479 -6.48 14.81 -18.96
N THR A 480 -5.22 15.18 -18.58
CA THR A 480 -4.09 14.24 -18.74
C THR A 480 -4.33 12.96 -17.93
N ILE A 481 -5.09 13.23 -16.76
CA ILE A 481 -5.36 12.04 -15.94
C ILE A 481 -6.87 11.96 -15.66
N GLN A 482 -7.32 10.77 -15.96
CA GLN A 482 -8.75 10.56 -15.65
C GLN A 482 -8.89 9.84 -14.30
N PHE A 483 -9.33 10.75 -13.30
CA PHE A 483 -9.39 10.18 -11.93
C PHE A 483 -10.65 9.32 -11.77
N LEU A 484 -11.78 9.72 -12.49
CA LEU A 484 -13.03 8.93 -12.39
C LEU A 484 -13.57 8.66 -13.81
N LYS A 485 -14.31 7.44 -13.91
CA LYS A 485 -15.00 7.12 -15.18
C LYS A 485 -16.48 6.86 -14.91
N LYS A 486 -17.23 7.18 -16.06
CA LYS A 486 -18.69 7.00 -15.90
C LYS A 486 -19.11 5.63 -16.45
N THR A 487 -20.03 5.04 -15.67
CA THR A 487 -20.56 3.75 -16.17
C THR A 487 -21.74 4.04 -17.10
N ALA A 488 -22.27 2.97 -17.75
CA ALA A 488 -23.43 3.12 -18.67
C ALA A 488 -24.67 3.62 -17.93
N SER A 489 -24.73 3.43 -16.66
CA SER A 489 -25.89 3.83 -15.82
C SER A 489 -25.73 5.26 -15.32
N GLY A 490 -24.65 5.95 -15.68
CA GLY A 490 -24.44 7.38 -15.30
C GLY A 490 -23.78 7.50 -13.92
N ARG A 491 -23.36 6.40 -13.28
CA ARG A 491 -22.62 6.43 -12.01
C ARG A 491 -21.10 6.49 -12.26
N TYR A 492 -20.36 6.99 -11.17
CA TYR A 492 -18.90 7.15 -11.33
C TYR A 492 -18.15 6.03 -10.60
N TYR A 493 -16.94 5.67 -11.15
CA TYR A 493 -16.09 4.67 -10.46
C TYR A 493 -14.62 5.00 -10.69
N PHE A 494 -13.74 4.38 -9.76
CA PHE A 494 -12.29 4.61 -9.91
C PHE A 494 -11.69 3.57 -10.86
N PRO A 495 -11.02 4.04 -11.92
CA PRO A 495 -10.20 3.07 -12.68
C PRO A 495 -8.86 2.78 -12.01
N PHE A 496 -8.83 1.88 -10.95
CA PHE A 496 -7.66 1.69 -10.07
C PHE A 496 -6.50 1.09 -10.87
N THR A 497 -6.77 0.28 -11.94
CA THR A 497 -5.66 -0.37 -12.68
C THR A 497 -4.84 0.69 -13.43
N GLU A 498 -5.52 1.65 -14.04
CA GLU A 498 -4.79 2.70 -14.79
C GLU A 498 -4.21 3.75 -13.84
N LEU A 499 -4.95 4.02 -12.83
CA LEU A 499 -4.50 5.08 -11.90
C LEU A 499 -3.27 4.63 -11.10
N ASN A 500 -3.24 3.35 -10.75
CA ASN A 500 -2.05 2.86 -10.02
C ASN A 500 -0.77 3.00 -10.85
N LYS A 501 -0.87 2.82 -12.19
CA LYS A 501 0.33 3.01 -13.04
C LYS A 501 0.75 4.48 -13.09
N ILE A 502 -0.22 5.31 -13.06
CA ILE A 502 0.10 6.76 -13.15
C ILE A 502 0.69 7.23 -11.82
N ILE A 503 0.14 6.70 -10.76
CA ILE A 503 0.66 7.12 -9.43
C ILE A 503 2.11 6.67 -9.28
N LYS A 504 2.37 5.48 -9.69
CA LYS A 504 3.78 5.00 -9.60
C LYS A 504 4.71 5.88 -10.43
N GLN A 505 4.23 6.20 -11.56
CA GLN A 505 5.08 7.02 -12.44
C GLN A 505 5.28 8.43 -11.86
N ASN A 506 4.22 9.03 -11.35
CA ASN A 506 4.33 10.40 -10.80
C ASN A 506 5.26 10.44 -9.58
N VAL A 507 5.09 9.43 -8.72
CA VAL A 507 5.97 9.41 -7.54
C VAL A 507 7.43 9.20 -7.96
N TYR A 508 7.63 8.32 -8.94
CA TYR A 508 9.02 8.12 -9.43
C TYR A 508 9.59 9.41 -10.02
N ASP A 509 8.79 10.12 -10.77
CA ASP A 509 9.27 11.38 -11.35
C ASP A 509 9.62 12.39 -10.24
N GLY A 510 8.72 12.42 -9.23
CA GLY A 510 9.00 13.30 -8.09
C GLY A 510 10.33 12.96 -7.40
N LEU A 511 10.64 11.63 -7.34
CA LEU A 511 11.89 11.23 -6.66
C LEU A 511 13.11 11.62 -7.51
N ILE A 512 12.95 11.53 -8.77
CA ILE A 512 14.10 11.87 -9.63
C ILE A 512 14.30 13.40 -9.63
N GLU A 513 13.16 14.09 -9.59
CA GLU A 513 13.27 15.56 -9.59
C GLU A 513 13.94 16.05 -8.30
N SER A 514 13.53 15.50 -7.18
CA SER A 514 14.09 15.97 -5.90
C SER A 514 15.53 15.49 -5.71
N SER A 515 15.89 14.33 -6.30
CA SER A 515 17.25 13.79 -6.04
C SER A 515 18.25 14.29 -7.09
N LEU A 516 17.85 14.29 -8.42
CA LEU A 516 18.85 14.52 -9.48
C LEU A 516 18.57 15.88 -10.15
N GLY A 517 17.42 16.54 -9.78
CA GLY A 517 17.15 17.89 -10.30
C GLY A 517 16.10 17.88 -11.41
N VAL A 518 15.70 19.06 -11.87
CA VAL A 518 14.57 19.22 -12.82
C VAL A 518 15.04 18.88 -14.24
N SER A 519 16.36 19.12 -14.51
CA SER A 519 16.88 18.81 -15.86
C SER A 519 16.87 17.30 -16.13
N SER A 520 17.13 16.55 -15.08
CA SER A 520 17.10 15.08 -15.23
C SER A 520 15.67 14.57 -15.48
N LEU A 521 14.74 15.20 -14.79
CA LEU A 521 13.34 14.77 -15.00
C LEU A 521 12.89 15.09 -16.44
N ARG A 522 13.30 16.25 -16.87
CA ARG A 522 12.95 16.61 -18.24
C ARG A 522 13.48 15.60 -19.26
N LEU A 523 14.79 15.21 -19.08
CA LEU A 523 15.37 14.20 -20.01
C LEU A 523 14.64 12.87 -19.89
N LEU A 524 14.36 12.51 -18.70
CA LEU A 524 13.66 11.22 -18.49
C LEU A 524 12.29 11.24 -19.17
N ARG A 525 11.50 12.32 -19.05
CA ARG A 525 10.15 12.37 -19.66
C ARG A 525 10.26 12.37 -21.19
N CYS A 526 11.35 13.07 -21.68
CA CYS A 526 11.54 13.09 -23.14
C CYS A 526 11.86 11.69 -23.68
N ILE A 527 12.69 11.00 -22.93
CA ILE A 527 13.04 9.64 -23.41
C ILE A 527 11.80 8.74 -23.31
N ARG A 528 10.97 8.94 -22.34
CA ARG A 528 9.77 8.10 -22.16
C ARG A 528 8.75 8.37 -23.28
N THR A 529 8.58 9.63 -23.64
CA THR A 529 7.60 9.97 -24.70
C THR A 529 8.08 9.48 -26.07
N ASN A 530 9.40 9.48 -26.26
CA ASN A 530 9.92 9.09 -27.60
C ASN A 530 10.28 7.60 -27.65
N ARG A 531 10.17 6.87 -26.50
CA ARG A 531 10.37 5.42 -26.30
C ARG A 531 11.78 4.99 -26.70
N LEU A 532 12.34 5.55 -27.85
CA LEU A 532 13.71 5.20 -28.29
C LEU A 532 14.35 6.44 -28.92
N VAL A 533 15.48 6.88 -28.26
CA VAL A 533 15.99 8.17 -28.76
C VAL A 533 17.53 8.13 -28.75
N THR A 534 18.10 8.87 -29.84
CA THR A 534 19.58 9.03 -29.87
C THR A 534 20.01 10.27 -29.09
N GLU A 535 21.21 10.31 -28.78
CA GLU A 535 21.72 11.44 -27.99
C GLU A 535 21.55 12.77 -28.76
N LYS A 536 21.85 12.70 -30.04
CA LYS A 536 21.73 13.94 -30.83
C LYS A 536 20.28 14.46 -30.84
N THR A 537 19.38 13.53 -31.01
CA THR A 537 17.95 13.93 -31.02
C THR A 537 17.52 14.40 -29.62
N LEU A 538 18.08 13.77 -28.68
CA LEU A 538 17.70 14.12 -27.30
C LEU A 538 18.16 15.55 -26.97
N CYS A 539 19.29 15.96 -27.47
CA CYS A 539 19.81 17.32 -27.20
C CYS A 539 18.92 18.37 -27.85
N THR A 540 18.43 17.98 -29.01
CA THR A 540 17.57 18.95 -29.72
C THR A 540 16.21 19.08 -29.03
N LEU A 541 15.73 17.97 -28.44
CA LEU A 541 14.36 18.00 -27.86
C LEU A 541 14.38 18.69 -26.49
N VAL A 542 15.53 18.53 -25.74
CA VAL A 542 15.51 19.01 -24.34
C VAL A 542 16.15 20.40 -24.30
N LEU A 543 16.63 20.83 -25.44
CA LEU A 543 17.27 22.16 -25.55
C LEU A 543 18.37 22.35 -24.52
N LEU A 544 19.22 21.30 -24.27
CA LEU A 544 20.40 21.37 -23.39
C LEU A 544 21.67 21.13 -24.21
N LYS A 545 22.78 21.65 -23.63
CA LYS A 545 24.07 21.42 -24.32
C LYS A 545 24.45 19.94 -24.31
N ASP A 546 25.21 19.56 -25.28
CA ASP A 546 25.57 18.13 -25.43
C ASP A 546 26.30 17.61 -24.19
N LYS A 547 27.20 18.42 -23.66
CA LYS A 547 27.97 17.95 -22.49
C LYS A 547 27.05 17.68 -21.28
N ASP A 548 26.10 18.53 -21.10
CA ASP A 548 25.19 18.37 -19.94
C ASP A 548 24.27 17.16 -20.11
N VAL A 549 23.81 16.98 -21.32
CA VAL A 549 22.92 15.81 -21.55
C VAL A 549 23.69 14.51 -21.28
N ARG A 550 24.93 14.48 -21.71
CA ARG A 550 25.73 13.25 -21.49
C ARG A 550 25.95 13.01 -19.99
N HIS A 551 26.23 14.12 -19.36
CA HIS A 551 26.47 13.96 -17.91
C HIS A 551 25.21 13.48 -17.20
N ILE A 552 24.11 14.03 -17.51
CA ILE A 552 22.85 13.66 -16.82
C ILE A 552 22.44 12.23 -17.21
N VAL A 553 22.57 11.90 -18.46
CA VAL A 553 22.19 10.54 -18.91
C VAL A 553 23.08 9.51 -18.22
N SER A 554 24.35 9.90 -18.05
CA SER A 554 25.24 8.95 -17.36
C SER A 554 24.76 8.69 -15.92
N LYS A 555 24.27 9.74 -15.31
CA LYS A 555 23.76 9.54 -13.94
C LYS A 555 22.47 8.70 -13.94
N LEU A 556 21.64 8.95 -14.89
CA LEU A 556 20.38 8.20 -14.96
C LEU A 556 20.63 6.72 -15.28
N ILE A 557 21.69 6.50 -16.00
CA ILE A 557 22.01 5.09 -16.34
C ILE A 557 22.53 4.39 -15.09
N LYS A 558 23.21 5.15 -14.15
CA LYS A 558 23.76 4.53 -12.92
C LYS A 558 22.65 4.07 -11.98
N ILE A 559 21.51 4.72 -12.08
CA ILE A 559 20.41 4.30 -11.17
C ILE A 559 19.39 3.46 -11.92
N ASN A 560 19.69 3.01 -13.09
CA ASN A 560 18.85 2.12 -13.91
C ASN A 560 17.54 2.79 -14.31
N ALA A 561 17.63 4.11 -14.34
CA ALA A 561 16.42 4.83 -14.81
C ALA A 561 16.33 4.78 -16.35
N VAL A 562 17.54 4.69 -17.01
CA VAL A 562 17.57 4.64 -18.49
C VAL A 562 18.52 3.49 -18.90
N GLU A 563 18.06 2.79 -19.97
CA GLU A 563 18.92 1.71 -20.51
C GLU A 563 19.47 2.08 -21.90
N ILE A 564 20.65 1.45 -22.09
CA ILE A 564 21.27 1.77 -23.40
C ILE A 564 20.98 0.60 -24.36
N GLN A 565 20.41 0.99 -25.48
CA GLN A 565 20.23 0.00 -26.56
C GLN A 565 21.23 0.25 -27.70
N GLU A 566 22.02 -0.92 -27.97
CA GLU A 566 23.08 -0.76 -29.01
C GLU A 566 22.55 -1.24 -30.37
N LEU A 567 22.87 -0.38 -31.30
CA LEU A 567 22.58 -0.80 -32.69
C LEU A 567 23.89 -0.94 -33.49
N PRO A 568 24.35 -2.26 -33.59
CA PRO A 568 25.66 -2.49 -34.25
C PRO A 568 25.55 -2.36 -35.77
N LYS A 569 26.46 -1.59 -36.31
CA LYS A 569 26.48 -1.47 -37.79
C LYS A 569 27.33 -2.59 -38.41
N ALA A 570 28.22 -3.13 -37.56
CA ALA A 570 29.05 -4.25 -38.04
C ALA A 570 28.82 -5.48 -37.14
N SER A 571 29.13 -6.64 -37.68
CA SER A 571 28.88 -7.92 -36.97
C SER A 571 29.70 -8.02 -35.69
N ASP A 572 30.80 -7.22 -35.57
CA ASP A 572 31.67 -7.37 -34.39
C ASP A 572 31.19 -6.50 -33.24
N ARG A 573 29.92 -5.86 -33.45
CA ARG A 573 29.30 -5.02 -32.40
C ARG A 573 30.34 -4.14 -31.72
N SER A 574 31.29 -3.62 -32.51
CA SER A 574 32.28 -2.67 -31.95
C SER A 574 31.61 -1.34 -31.59
N ALA A 575 31.97 -0.81 -30.30
CA ALA A 575 31.34 0.45 -29.80
C ALA A 575 31.60 1.61 -30.77
N ALA A 576 32.80 1.55 -31.55
CA ALA A 576 33.12 2.66 -32.47
C ALA A 576 32.14 2.70 -33.65
N ARG A 577 31.61 1.57 -34.04
CA ARG A 577 30.71 1.54 -35.21
C ARG A 577 29.28 1.19 -34.76
N THR A 578 28.94 1.57 -33.52
CA THR A 578 27.60 1.27 -33.00
C THR A 578 26.92 2.57 -32.58
N VAL A 579 25.68 2.59 -32.92
CA VAL A 579 24.88 3.73 -32.45
C VAL A 579 24.13 3.34 -31.16
N PHE A 580 24.17 4.26 -30.20
CA PHE A 580 23.52 3.92 -28.91
C PHE A 580 22.19 4.67 -28.79
N LEU A 581 21.24 3.87 -28.38
CA LEU A 581 19.90 4.47 -28.17
C LEU A 581 19.52 4.32 -26.70
N TYR A 582 18.69 5.33 -26.34
CA TYR A 582 18.26 5.27 -24.92
C TYR A 582 16.80 4.84 -24.85
N ARG A 583 16.59 3.92 -23.88
CA ARG A 583 15.22 3.40 -23.71
C ARG A 583 14.92 3.29 -22.20
N ILE A 584 13.57 3.24 -21.99
CA ILE A 584 13.18 3.13 -20.55
C ILE A 584 12.35 1.86 -20.38
N ASP A 585 12.86 1.12 -19.39
CA ASP A 585 12.04 -0.02 -18.93
C ASP A 585 11.46 0.28 -17.54
N GLU A 586 10.14 0.37 -17.54
CA GLU A 586 9.49 0.85 -16.30
C GLU A 586 9.60 -0.22 -15.19
N ALA A 587 9.59 -1.48 -15.57
CA ALA A 587 9.66 -2.53 -14.52
C ALA A 587 11.03 -2.52 -13.82
N HIS A 588 12.05 -2.31 -14.65
CA HIS A 588 13.38 -2.30 -14.04
C HIS A 588 13.60 -1.04 -13.20
N GLN A 589 13.03 0.06 -13.71
CA GLN A 589 13.25 1.31 -12.96
C GLN A 589 12.53 1.25 -11.61
N TYR A 590 11.30 0.72 -11.71
CA TYR A 590 10.53 0.69 -10.45
C TYR A 590 11.10 -0.33 -9.47
N GLN A 591 11.58 -1.46 -10.01
CA GLN A 591 12.15 -2.46 -9.10
C GLN A 591 13.43 -1.94 -8.41
N TYR A 592 14.21 -1.30 -9.19
CA TYR A 592 15.45 -0.76 -8.57
C TYR A 592 15.09 0.27 -7.49
N MET A 593 14.14 1.13 -7.85
CA MET A 593 13.79 2.18 -6.85
C MET A 593 13.12 1.54 -5.63
N GLU A 594 12.31 0.56 -5.88
CA GLU A 594 11.71 -0.17 -4.74
C GLU A 594 12.77 -0.78 -3.83
N ASP A 595 13.76 -1.40 -4.41
CA ASP A 595 14.82 -2.01 -3.58
C ASP A 595 15.65 -0.94 -2.87
N ASN A 596 15.85 0.11 -3.61
CA ASN A 596 16.62 1.18 -2.96
C ASN A 596 15.87 1.75 -1.75
N LEU A 597 14.58 2.01 -1.88
CA LEU A 597 13.79 2.52 -0.75
C LEU A 597 13.71 1.48 0.38
N CYS A 598 13.62 0.26 -0.04
CA CYS A 598 13.57 -0.81 0.99
C CYS A 598 14.87 -0.86 1.79
N TRP A 599 15.96 -0.76 1.11
CA TRP A 599 17.25 -0.79 1.84
C TRP A 599 17.34 0.41 2.79
N ASN A 600 16.94 1.57 2.29
CA ASN A 600 17.03 2.76 3.16
C ASN A 600 16.09 2.64 4.36
N LEU A 601 14.97 1.95 4.12
CA LEU A 601 14.08 1.71 5.29
C LEU A 601 14.76 0.81 6.32
N ALA A 602 15.36 -0.16 5.83
CA ALA A 602 16.03 -1.10 6.77
C ALA A 602 17.20 -0.41 7.47
N ASN A 603 17.88 0.38 6.72
CA ASN A 603 19.05 1.06 7.32
C ASN A 603 18.60 2.02 8.44
N LEU A 604 17.53 2.68 8.19
CA LEU A 604 17.04 3.61 9.23
C LEU A 604 16.62 2.85 10.50
N ILE A 605 15.97 1.73 10.26
CA ILE A 605 15.57 0.92 11.45
C ILE A 605 16.82 0.41 12.17
N ASN A 606 17.73 0.03 11.37
CA ASN A 606 18.98 -0.47 11.98
C ASN A 606 19.70 0.64 12.77
N LYS A 607 19.70 1.79 12.27
CA LYS A 607 20.36 2.92 12.97
C LYS A 607 19.65 3.24 14.29
N ILE A 608 18.33 3.09 14.19
CA ILE A 608 17.59 3.35 15.44
C ILE A 608 17.98 2.29 16.49
N GLU A 609 18.10 1.13 16.04
CA GLU A 609 18.47 0.07 16.98
C GLU A 609 19.90 0.23 17.50
N LEU A 610 20.74 0.63 16.65
CA LEU A 610 22.14 0.82 17.09
C LEU A 610 22.23 1.98 18.09
N LEU A 611 21.41 3.00 17.79
CA LEU A 611 21.39 4.14 18.72
C LEU A 611 20.92 3.69 20.11
N LYS A 612 19.93 2.80 20.13
CA LYS A 612 19.43 2.31 21.44
C LYS A 612 20.44 1.37 22.11
N GLU A 613 21.07 0.66 21.29
CA GLU A 613 22.06 -0.28 21.86
C GLU A 613 23.26 0.46 22.45
N LYS A 614 23.73 1.53 21.81
CA LYS A 614 24.90 2.28 22.31
C LYS A 614 24.55 3.00 23.62
N ASN A 615 23.22 3.25 23.78
CA ASN A 615 22.83 3.99 25.01
C ASN A 615 21.97 3.10 25.91
N LYS A 616 22.19 1.87 25.93
CA LYS A 616 21.32 0.90 26.65
C LYS A 616 21.40 1.14 28.16
N VAL A 617 22.58 1.50 28.63
CA VAL A 617 22.75 1.66 30.09
C VAL A 617 21.94 2.88 30.56
N LEU A 618 22.09 3.89 29.82
CA LEU A 618 21.35 5.10 30.19
C LEU A 618 19.84 4.88 30.08
N LEU A 619 19.40 4.23 29.00
CA LEU A 619 17.96 3.96 28.84
C LEU A 619 17.43 3.05 29.95
N ALA A 620 18.31 2.11 30.37
CA ALA A 620 17.87 1.21 31.47
C ALA A 620 17.73 2.00 32.77
N LYS A 621 18.61 2.94 32.93
CA LYS A 621 18.52 3.78 34.15
C LYS A 621 17.25 4.65 34.12
N ALA A 622 16.91 5.14 32.94
CA ALA A 622 15.73 6.02 32.79
C ALA A 622 14.43 5.21 32.92
N GLU A 623 14.44 3.94 32.58
CA GLU A 623 13.20 3.13 32.57
C GLU A 623 12.93 2.54 33.95
N ARG A 624 13.83 2.82 34.94
CA ARG A 624 13.58 2.29 36.29
C ARG A 624 12.38 3.00 36.94
N GLU A 625 11.45 2.28 37.56
CA GLU A 625 10.16 2.79 38.08
C GLU A 625 10.36 3.99 39.01
N ASP A 626 11.53 3.99 39.77
CA ASP A 626 11.77 5.10 40.73
C ASP A 626 12.30 6.35 40.01
N VAL A 627 12.61 6.19 38.77
CA VAL A 627 13.21 7.32 38.03
C VAL A 627 12.21 7.84 36.99
N VAL A 628 11.24 7.00 36.66
CA VAL A 628 10.26 7.38 35.63
C VAL A 628 9.34 8.47 36.22
N GLY A 629 9.38 9.69 35.70
CA GLY A 629 8.51 10.79 36.18
C GLY A 629 9.30 11.79 37.03
N LYS A 630 10.55 11.28 37.47
CA LYS A 630 11.44 12.23 38.20
C LYS A 630 12.82 12.27 37.54
N GLU A 631 12.83 12.32 36.27
CA GLU A 631 14.12 12.20 35.55
C GLU A 631 14.95 13.47 35.73
N GLU A 632 14.30 14.57 35.97
CA GLU A 632 15.02 15.87 36.11
C GLU A 632 15.70 15.96 37.47
N GLU A 633 15.22 15.19 38.44
CA GLU A 633 15.79 15.28 39.81
C GLU A 633 16.82 14.17 40.04
N LEU A 634 16.64 13.03 39.38
CA LEU A 634 17.43 11.82 39.75
C LEU A 634 18.54 11.57 38.73
N LEU A 635 18.42 12.27 37.60
CA LEU A 635 19.49 12.05 36.61
C LEU A 635 20.41 13.28 36.60
N LEU A 636 21.65 12.95 36.22
CA LEU A 636 22.61 14.07 36.08
C LEU A 636 22.25 14.97 34.89
N SER A 637 22.57 16.23 34.95
CA SER A 637 22.22 17.19 33.88
C SER A 637 22.81 16.76 32.53
N SER A 638 24.04 16.18 32.51
CA SER A 638 24.64 15.67 31.25
C SER A 638 23.85 14.48 30.70
N GLU A 639 23.33 13.59 31.58
CA GLU A 639 22.53 12.42 31.16
C GLU A 639 21.14 12.85 30.66
N LEU A 640 20.69 13.88 31.28
CA LEU A 640 19.38 14.37 30.85
C LEU A 640 19.46 14.96 29.44
N THR A 641 20.47 15.75 29.20
CA THR A 641 20.63 16.29 27.84
C THR A 641 20.82 15.16 26.82
N GLN A 642 21.62 14.21 27.20
CA GLN A 642 21.82 13.07 26.29
C GLN A 642 20.51 12.32 26.04
N LEU A 643 19.73 12.13 27.07
CA LEU A 643 18.43 11.41 26.91
C LEU A 643 17.51 12.22 26.00
N LYS A 644 17.52 13.52 26.19
CA LYS A 644 16.68 14.35 25.30
C LYS A 644 17.15 14.23 23.84
N MET A 645 18.43 14.27 23.64
CA MET A 645 18.96 14.13 22.27
C MET A 645 18.60 12.77 21.66
N ILE A 646 18.63 11.75 22.47
CA ILE A 646 18.33 10.40 21.94
C ILE A 646 16.84 10.32 21.58
N ASN A 647 16.06 10.85 22.48
CA ASN A 647 14.61 10.79 22.19
C ASN A 647 14.26 11.61 20.93
N GLU A 648 14.85 12.79 20.81
CA GLU A 648 14.59 13.59 19.60
C GLU A 648 15.06 12.86 18.33
N ARG A 649 16.25 12.30 18.40
CA ARG A 649 16.74 11.56 17.22
C ARG A 649 15.86 10.34 16.92
N GLU A 650 15.45 9.70 17.98
CA GLU A 650 14.58 8.52 17.73
C GLU A 650 13.27 8.97 17.08
N MET A 651 12.66 10.00 17.57
CA MET A 651 11.38 10.46 16.99
C MET A 651 11.59 10.93 15.54
N SER A 652 12.65 11.74 15.39
CA SER A 652 12.93 12.20 14.02
C SER A 652 13.12 11.02 13.06
N SER A 653 13.82 9.98 13.49
CA SER A 653 14.05 8.82 12.61
C SER A 653 12.73 8.11 12.28
N TYR A 654 11.78 8.01 13.22
CA TYR A 654 10.49 7.34 12.92
C TYR A 654 9.66 8.19 11.96
N VAL A 655 9.79 9.53 12.13
CA VAL A 655 9.06 10.39 11.16
C VAL A 655 9.62 10.15 9.75
N ARG A 656 10.94 10.13 9.66
CA ARG A 656 11.54 9.86 8.32
C ARG A 656 11.13 8.47 7.81
N LEU A 657 11.06 7.54 8.74
CA LEU A 657 10.66 6.17 8.34
C LEU A 657 9.24 6.19 7.75
N ASN A 658 8.34 6.94 8.39
CA ASN A 658 6.94 6.96 7.87
C ASN A 658 6.88 7.68 6.51
N ARG A 659 7.66 8.72 6.38
CA ARG A 659 7.69 9.41 5.07
C ARG A 659 8.24 8.49 3.96
N LEU A 660 9.26 7.79 4.32
CA LEU A 660 9.83 6.87 3.31
C LEU A 660 8.86 5.70 3.02
N LEU A 661 8.19 5.30 4.09
CA LEU A 661 7.24 4.19 3.90
C LEU A 661 6.12 4.60 2.93
N SER A 662 5.67 5.84 3.04
CA SER A 662 4.62 6.31 2.12
C SER A 662 5.10 6.26 0.66
N LEU A 663 6.39 6.42 0.45
CA LEU A 663 6.92 6.35 -0.94
C LEU A 663 7.09 4.89 -1.37
N TRP A 664 7.53 4.06 -0.47
CA TRP A 664 7.80 2.65 -0.80
C TRP A 664 6.49 1.92 -1.11
N GLU A 665 5.43 2.24 -0.44
CA GLU A 665 4.17 1.45 -0.59
C GLU A 665 3.57 1.67 -1.98
N VAL A 666 3.88 2.82 -2.66
CA VAL A 666 3.30 3.09 -4.00
C VAL A 666 3.82 2.04 -4.99
N PHE A 667 5.06 1.59 -4.73
CA PHE A 667 5.62 0.63 -5.71
C PHE A 667 5.13 -0.79 -5.40
N GLN A 668 4.37 -0.88 -4.33
CA GLN A 668 3.82 -2.21 -4.00
C GLN A 668 2.42 -2.39 -4.57
N PHE A 669 1.72 -1.23 -5.00
CA PHE A 669 0.37 -1.35 -5.58
C PHE A 669 0.40 -2.10 -6.91
#